data_AF-A0A813D8R9-F1
#
_entry.id   AF-A0A813D8R9-F1
#
_cell.length_a   1.000
_cell.length_b   1.000
_cell.length_c   1.000
_cell.angle_alpha   90.00
_cell.angle_beta   90.00
_cell.angle_gamma   90.00
#
_symmetry.space_group_name_H-M   'P 1'
#
loop_
_entity.id
_entity.type
_entity.pdbx_description
1 polymer ?
#
loop_
_entity_poly.entity_id
_entity_poly.type
_entity_poly.pdbx_seq_one_letter_code
_entity_poly.pdbx_strand_id
1 'polypeptide(L)'
;MSDDDDDEQNSEEKYGEDGEDNGESFFEDEDDDEDGDDSASIDNNPNELADSNAIVDVQDKSFNEVKFPEVVVKEVQACWNDFLSSASSREAAGEAYYAAIFDAAPSLQSLFKTPRAVMAIRLLTGIGGIVNNMGNPSALKTSVETMGFQHLDLDVTVPRVTIFRDAIIDLFEMELGERLTSKGRIGWASLLNYVGGAFIYVRVNYAERLKIIASSWATANNKIDELAGEENGSGELGASGEIEGGDASRQGSMEQKRNFGGKMANQQTGTTSGSMEDSEGRSGKKSTMKVPTTFTEMFMFNSAVMGFGSSVWMGEILESFDTIVNNVSNSYRLQEECDTLSLRMSKYKVQINLAEFKAVMLASLRSMVPKEWGSAHEVAWTWLWSNVERMLKQIMGKPKVQQKSLQRFLSGMTEDDQNYLRREIYKRFFLLAPTGQDFFKQSTTRLYWIADKVVEMTMDMYKDPRKSVELISAVGLRHVGYGVPSELFAPYVTGAVEVVRSMTTDDKAEDAFRWSISLIARMLVRTIDEGSTVVMRAINTNSAKQLHKAVACAPRGKRAMWMLNITVGTQSISPLYWAIESGSLDTANAMLADLLTIRADRDNYYYGADDLFERHADIVKRLSADAEALLPTLLDGLIWRSRVTKQGQRRVNYYIKHLITDADGKFAKALEWLVENQDPQIICHPVVVLFSDLTWGRVALRYFLFRRCWIFLSLCVFITSQSILVSLNDGPAERIAIFACRIFIYLGSMVPLFIGQTKQLIKSVKSGNFNRIGVVPIPGYLDDWKQAVNLCLVLILLAMVSQEPIFYCLAAKEQLGLFSTKCPEAAAQTKAYSALSMFAMGLYWMLVSDLTILSTRVSAFVLVCARVLPELGLFLVALAFLIVNFASSICALDLDNQDFRNIPRSALTLW
;
A
#
# COMPACT_ATOMS: atom_id res chain seq x y z
N MET A 1 46.65 34.40 25.16
CA MET A 1 46.63 35.09 23.86
C MET A 1 45.16 35.09 23.47
N SER A 2 44.35 35.86 24.20
CA SER A 2 44.04 37.29 24.00
C SER A 2 43.27 37.47 22.67
N ASP A 3 41.94 37.54 22.71
CA ASP A 3 41.12 38.79 22.78
C ASP A 3 40.67 39.09 21.32
N ASP A 4 39.45 39.43 20.90
CA ASP A 4 38.25 40.10 21.43
C ASP A 4 37.05 39.69 20.51
N ASP A 5 35.86 39.35 21.01
CA ASP A 5 34.66 40.19 21.28
C ASP A 5 33.90 40.72 20.05
N ASP A 6 32.61 40.37 19.95
CA ASP A 6 31.50 41.29 19.73
C ASP A 6 30.17 40.57 20.02
N ASP A 7 29.64 40.86 21.22
CA ASP A 7 28.27 40.64 21.69
C ASP A 7 27.36 41.80 21.25
N GLU A 8 26.07 41.49 21.04
CA GLU A 8 24.85 42.28 21.36
C GLU A 8 23.71 41.80 20.42
N GLN A 9 22.42 41.72 20.75
CA GLN A 9 21.58 41.68 21.96
C GLN A 9 20.14 41.86 21.43
N ASN A 10 19.15 41.25 22.09
CA ASN A 10 17.71 41.65 22.13
C ASN A 10 16.87 41.60 20.82
N SER A 11 15.59 41.23 20.83
CA SER A 11 14.62 41.11 21.93
C SER A 11 13.42 40.26 21.50
N GLU A 12 12.92 39.44 22.43
CA GLU A 12 11.55 38.94 22.45
C GLU A 12 10.61 40.11 22.79
N GLU A 13 9.46 40.23 22.11
CA GLU A 13 8.30 40.81 22.76
C GLU A 13 6.98 40.24 22.22
N LYS A 14 6.04 40.16 23.16
CA LYS A 14 4.84 39.34 23.24
C LYS A 14 3.70 40.33 23.45
N TYR A 15 2.63 40.28 22.66
CA TYR A 15 1.41 41.02 22.98
C TYR A 15 0.19 40.11 22.92
N GLY A 16 -0.57 40.15 24.01
CA GLY A 16 -1.85 39.47 24.22
C GLY A 16 -3.04 40.41 24.02
N GLU A 17 -4.22 39.80 24.17
CA GLU A 17 -5.59 40.31 24.03
C GLU A 17 -5.96 41.47 24.96
N ASP A 18 -7.01 42.19 24.52
CA ASP A 18 -8.11 42.92 25.22
C ASP A 18 -8.46 44.13 24.33
N GLY A 19 -9.69 44.52 23.97
CA GLY A 19 -11.09 44.18 24.25
C GLY A 19 -11.97 45.35 23.72
N GLU A 20 -13.27 45.09 23.52
CA GLU A 20 -14.40 46.05 23.48
C GLU A 20 -14.74 46.84 22.20
N ASP A 21 -15.71 46.29 21.44
CA ASP A 21 -17.11 46.74 21.23
C ASP A 21 -17.51 48.21 20.88
N ASN A 22 -18.65 48.28 20.17
CA ASN A 22 -19.45 49.40 19.64
C ASN A 22 -19.07 49.83 18.21
N GLY A 23 -19.95 49.82 17.22
CA GLY A 23 -21.40 49.90 17.24
C GLY A 23 -21.82 51.08 16.37
N GLU A 24 -22.79 50.83 15.50
CA GLU A 24 -23.66 51.79 14.80
C GLU A 24 -23.29 52.29 13.39
N SER A 25 -24.21 51.92 12.51
CA SER A 25 -24.59 52.49 11.22
C SER A 25 -25.00 53.96 11.30
N PHE A 26 -24.67 54.74 10.27
CA PHE A 26 -25.59 55.78 9.79
C PHE A 26 -25.32 56.12 8.32
N PHE A 27 -26.36 56.02 7.50
CA PHE A 27 -26.51 56.71 6.22
C PHE A 27 -26.82 58.18 6.51
N GLU A 28 -26.21 59.14 5.83
CA GLU A 28 -26.94 60.28 5.24
C GLU A 28 -26.03 61.09 4.32
N ASP A 29 -26.71 61.75 3.39
CA ASP A 29 -26.27 62.37 2.15
C ASP A 29 -25.66 63.78 2.34
N GLU A 30 -25.28 64.35 1.18
CA GLU A 30 -25.15 65.78 0.82
C GLU A 30 -23.73 66.34 0.57
N ASP A 31 -23.46 66.41 -0.74
CA ASP A 31 -23.15 67.61 -1.52
C ASP A 31 -21.75 68.26 -1.53
N ASP A 32 -21.25 68.31 -2.77
CA ASP A 32 -20.53 69.38 -3.49
C ASP A 32 -19.25 69.99 -2.88
N ASP A 33 -18.12 69.80 -3.57
CA ASP A 33 -17.62 70.83 -4.50
C ASP A 33 -16.39 70.35 -5.32
N GLU A 34 -16.31 70.97 -6.50
CA GLU A 34 -15.47 70.73 -7.67
C GLU A 34 -13.94 70.79 -7.44
N ASP A 35 -13.19 70.01 -8.24
CA ASP A 35 -12.17 70.55 -9.15
C ASP A 35 -11.68 69.45 -10.10
N GLY A 36 -11.83 69.68 -11.40
CA GLY A 36 -11.55 68.73 -12.48
C GLY A 36 -10.13 68.77 -13.03
N ASP A 37 -9.78 67.73 -13.79
CA ASP A 37 -8.96 67.88 -15.00
C ASP A 37 -9.18 66.70 -15.99
N ASP A 38 -9.74 67.06 -17.14
CA ASP A 38 -9.71 66.49 -18.50
C ASP A 38 -9.61 64.97 -18.74
N SER A 39 -10.78 64.34 -18.98
CA SER A 39 -10.92 63.10 -19.74
C SER A 39 -11.23 63.37 -21.22
N ALA A 40 -10.42 62.83 -22.13
CA ALA A 40 -10.72 62.78 -23.56
C ALA A 40 -11.98 61.93 -23.83
N SER A 41 -13.02 62.57 -24.34
CA SER A 41 -14.31 61.96 -24.70
C SER A 41 -14.19 61.06 -25.93
N ILE A 42 -14.42 59.76 -25.75
CA ILE A 42 -14.87 58.88 -26.84
C ILE A 42 -16.40 58.80 -26.75
N ASP A 43 -17.01 59.21 -27.86
CA ASP A 43 -18.44 59.37 -28.11
C ASP A 43 -19.21 58.05 -27.86
N ASN A 44 -19.88 57.93 -26.70
CA ASN A 44 -20.82 56.84 -26.42
C ASN A 44 -22.23 57.32 -26.76
N ASN A 45 -22.64 57.14 -28.02
CA ASN A 45 -24.03 57.28 -28.39
C ASN A 45 -24.83 56.07 -27.85
N PRO A 46 -25.74 56.22 -26.86
CA PRO A 46 -26.38 55.09 -26.17
C PRO A 46 -27.49 54.40 -26.99
N ASN A 47 -27.78 54.89 -28.20
CA ASN A 47 -29.00 54.53 -28.94
C ASN A 47 -28.82 53.54 -30.11
N GLU A 48 -27.64 52.94 -30.31
CA GLU A 48 -27.45 51.88 -31.32
C GLU A 48 -27.37 50.45 -30.75
N LEU A 49 -27.42 50.27 -29.42
CA LEU A 49 -27.25 48.97 -28.75
C LEU A 49 -28.55 48.29 -28.28
N ALA A 50 -29.70 48.92 -28.53
CA ALA A 50 -31.02 48.44 -28.07
C ALA A 50 -31.57 47.22 -28.84
N ASP A 51 -30.87 46.69 -29.84
CA ASP A 51 -31.33 45.57 -30.67
C ASP A 51 -30.51 44.27 -30.48
N SER A 52 -29.72 44.18 -29.41
CA SER A 52 -28.96 42.98 -29.07
C SER A 52 -29.47 42.36 -27.77
N ASN A 53 -29.81 41.06 -27.80
CA ASN A 53 -30.06 40.21 -26.63
C ASN A 53 -28.77 40.04 -25.78
N ALA A 54 -28.12 41.14 -25.38
CA ALA A 54 -26.92 41.12 -24.55
C ALA A 54 -27.31 40.77 -23.11
N ILE A 55 -26.63 39.77 -22.52
CA ILE A 55 -26.83 39.38 -21.13
C ILE A 55 -25.96 40.30 -20.28
N VAL A 56 -26.51 41.46 -19.92
CA VAL A 56 -25.78 42.52 -19.19
C VAL A 56 -25.48 42.12 -17.75
N ASP A 57 -26.42 41.41 -17.11
CA ASP A 57 -26.31 40.94 -15.72
C ASP A 57 -26.16 39.42 -15.62
N VAL A 58 -25.54 38.95 -14.53
CA VAL A 58 -25.43 37.52 -14.22
C VAL A 58 -26.82 36.93 -13.93
N GLN A 59 -27.33 36.12 -14.83
CA GLN A 59 -28.65 35.47 -14.69
C GLN A 59 -28.55 34.20 -13.83
N ASP A 60 -28.79 34.32 -12.53
CA ASP A 60 -28.66 33.24 -11.54
C ASP A 60 -29.98 32.49 -11.27
N LYS A 61 -31.14 33.08 -11.58
CA LYS A 61 -32.47 32.52 -11.28
C LYS A 61 -33.01 31.53 -12.32
N SER A 62 -32.44 31.48 -13.53
CA SER A 62 -32.92 30.59 -14.60
C SER A 62 -31.82 30.15 -15.53
N PHE A 63 -31.84 28.88 -15.98
CA PHE A 63 -30.88 28.34 -16.93
C PHE A 63 -31.56 27.73 -18.17
N ASN A 64 -31.73 28.56 -19.20
CA ASN A 64 -32.39 28.22 -20.47
C ASN A 64 -31.40 28.27 -21.65
N GLU A 65 -31.81 27.73 -22.81
CA GLU A 65 -31.00 27.88 -24.02
C GLU A 65 -30.90 29.35 -24.42
N VAL A 66 -29.68 29.83 -24.63
CA VAL A 66 -29.40 31.21 -25.05
C VAL A 66 -28.98 31.22 -26.52
N LYS A 67 -29.59 32.10 -27.31
CA LYS A 67 -29.25 32.32 -28.71
C LYS A 67 -28.53 33.66 -28.87
N PHE A 68 -27.22 33.60 -29.12
CA PHE A 68 -26.42 34.77 -29.44
C PHE A 68 -26.57 35.15 -30.93
N PRO A 69 -26.58 36.45 -31.29
CA PRO A 69 -26.56 36.88 -32.69
C PRO A 69 -25.31 36.34 -33.41
N GLU A 70 -25.44 35.90 -34.67
CA GLU A 70 -24.32 35.30 -35.43
C GLU A 70 -23.10 36.24 -35.54
N VAL A 71 -23.36 37.54 -35.61
CA VAL A 71 -22.31 38.57 -35.62
C VAL A 71 -21.51 38.54 -34.32
N VAL A 72 -22.18 38.47 -33.17
CA VAL A 72 -21.53 38.40 -31.85
C VAL A 72 -20.75 37.09 -31.68
N VAL A 73 -21.30 35.97 -32.14
CA VAL A 73 -20.61 34.67 -32.11
C VAL A 73 -19.30 34.72 -32.89
N LYS A 74 -19.31 35.27 -34.10
CA LYS A 74 -18.12 35.40 -34.94
C LYS A 74 -17.08 36.34 -34.31
N GLU A 75 -17.51 37.47 -33.74
CA GLU A 75 -16.62 38.41 -33.07
C GLU A 75 -15.96 37.79 -31.83
N VAL A 76 -16.71 37.05 -31.00
CA VAL A 76 -16.17 36.36 -29.82
C VAL A 76 -15.17 35.26 -30.23
N GLN A 77 -15.49 34.48 -31.26
CA GLN A 77 -14.60 33.46 -31.81
C GLN A 77 -13.33 34.06 -32.44
N ALA A 78 -13.46 35.20 -33.13
CA ALA A 78 -12.32 35.95 -33.68
C ALA A 78 -11.42 36.48 -32.56
N CYS A 79 -11.99 37.14 -31.55
CA CYS A 79 -11.25 37.63 -30.38
C CYS A 79 -10.47 36.49 -29.69
N TRP A 80 -11.09 35.32 -29.52
CA TRP A 80 -10.44 34.16 -28.93
C TRP A 80 -9.26 33.65 -29.76
N ASN A 81 -9.42 33.57 -31.08
CA ASN A 81 -8.35 33.12 -31.98
C ASN A 81 -7.21 34.14 -32.06
N ASP A 82 -7.54 35.43 -32.08
CA ASP A 82 -6.56 36.52 -32.10
C ASP A 82 -5.72 36.52 -30.82
N PHE A 83 -6.36 36.32 -29.66
CA PHE A 83 -5.66 36.18 -28.37
C PHE A 83 -4.73 34.96 -28.34
N LEU A 84 -5.19 33.82 -28.84
CA LEU A 84 -4.34 32.63 -28.95
C LEU A 84 -3.16 32.84 -29.90
N SER A 85 -3.30 33.73 -30.90
CA SER A 85 -2.25 34.05 -31.87
C SER A 85 -1.28 35.14 -31.40
N SER A 86 -1.67 35.99 -30.45
CA SER A 86 -0.81 37.04 -29.89
C SER A 86 0.24 36.47 -28.93
N ALA A 87 -0.07 35.34 -28.28
CA ALA A 87 0.85 34.65 -27.39
C ALA A 87 1.90 33.80 -28.13
N SER A 88 3.10 33.70 -27.55
CA SER A 88 4.21 32.90 -28.10
C SER A 88 3.95 31.39 -28.12
N SER A 89 3.10 30.91 -27.21
CA SER A 89 2.59 29.54 -27.19
C SER A 89 1.21 29.50 -26.51
N ARG A 90 0.51 28.37 -26.63
CA ARG A 90 -0.78 28.17 -25.93
C ARG A 90 -0.58 28.19 -24.41
N GLU A 91 0.54 27.69 -23.92
CA GLU A 91 0.92 27.75 -22.51
C GLU A 91 1.09 29.20 -22.05
N ALA A 92 1.77 30.04 -22.83
CA ALA A 92 1.95 31.46 -22.53
C ALA A 92 0.60 32.20 -22.46
N ALA A 93 -0.31 31.94 -23.42
CA ALA A 93 -1.67 32.50 -23.38
C ALA A 93 -2.41 32.10 -22.09
N GLY A 94 -2.29 30.84 -21.69
CA GLY A 94 -2.95 30.34 -20.48
C GLY A 94 -2.32 30.89 -19.20
N GLU A 95 -1.00 31.12 -19.20
CA GLU A 95 -0.30 31.75 -18.07
C GLU A 95 -0.67 33.22 -17.89
N ALA A 96 -0.87 33.96 -18.99
CA ALA A 96 -1.40 35.32 -18.98
C ALA A 96 -2.85 35.34 -18.46
N TYR A 97 -3.67 34.40 -18.94
CA TYR A 97 -5.04 34.20 -18.46
C TYR A 97 -5.10 33.93 -16.94
N TYR A 98 -4.22 33.04 -16.49
CA TYR A 98 -4.10 32.70 -15.08
C TYR A 98 -3.55 33.84 -14.23
N ALA A 99 -2.59 34.63 -14.76
CA ALA A 99 -2.07 35.81 -14.08
C ALA A 99 -3.18 36.83 -13.83
N ALA A 100 -3.92 37.19 -14.88
CA ALA A 100 -4.96 38.22 -14.82
C ALA A 100 -6.01 37.91 -13.75
N ILE A 101 -6.49 36.65 -13.67
CA ILE A 101 -7.49 36.24 -12.67
C ILE A 101 -6.95 36.38 -11.23
N PHE A 102 -5.67 36.08 -11.01
CA PHE A 102 -5.08 36.06 -9.66
C PHE A 102 -4.58 37.41 -9.19
N ASP A 103 -4.21 38.27 -10.13
CA ASP A 103 -3.94 39.67 -9.84
C ASP A 103 -5.26 40.39 -9.47
N ALA A 104 -6.35 40.07 -10.17
CA ALA A 104 -7.68 40.60 -9.85
C ALA A 104 -8.31 40.01 -8.57
N ALA A 105 -8.06 38.73 -8.27
CA ALA A 105 -8.62 38.06 -7.08
C ALA A 105 -7.60 37.14 -6.37
N PRO A 106 -6.68 37.69 -5.57
CA PRO A 106 -5.64 36.90 -4.88
C PRO A 106 -6.21 35.82 -3.94
N SER A 107 -7.38 36.05 -3.36
CA SER A 107 -8.04 35.09 -2.45
C SER A 107 -8.37 33.75 -3.12
N LEU A 108 -8.55 33.74 -4.45
CA LEU A 108 -8.85 32.53 -5.20
C LEU A 108 -7.66 31.58 -5.31
N GLN A 109 -6.41 32.05 -5.15
CA GLN A 109 -5.19 31.23 -5.29
C GLN A 109 -5.21 29.96 -4.43
N SER A 110 -5.78 30.05 -3.22
CA SER A 110 -5.89 28.93 -2.28
C SER A 110 -6.73 27.75 -2.80
N LEU A 111 -7.64 28.01 -3.76
CA LEU A 111 -8.50 27.00 -4.37
C LEU A 111 -7.78 26.22 -5.49
N PHE A 112 -6.71 26.76 -6.06
CA PHE A 112 -5.98 26.15 -7.18
C PHE A 112 -4.76 25.39 -6.67
N LYS A 113 -4.98 24.10 -6.36
CA LYS A 113 -3.95 23.18 -5.84
C LYS A 113 -3.09 22.53 -6.95
N THR A 114 -3.46 22.78 -8.22
CA THR A 114 -2.83 22.25 -9.44
C THR A 114 -1.69 23.18 -9.89
N PRO A 115 -0.57 22.65 -10.42
CA PRO A 115 0.51 23.49 -10.94
C PRO A 115 0.03 24.54 -11.96
N ARG A 116 0.61 25.74 -11.89
CA ARG A 116 0.19 26.92 -12.69
C ARG A 116 0.07 26.65 -14.19
N ALA A 117 1.14 26.11 -14.81
CA ALA A 117 1.17 25.81 -16.24
C ALA A 117 0.09 24.79 -16.67
N VAL A 118 -0.30 23.89 -15.77
CA VAL A 118 -1.34 22.90 -16.00
C VAL A 118 -2.72 23.55 -15.93
N MET A 119 -2.95 24.41 -14.93
CA MET A 119 -4.22 25.12 -14.81
C MET A 119 -4.48 26.05 -15.99
N ALA A 120 -3.43 26.72 -16.47
CA ALA A 120 -3.43 27.53 -17.69
C ALA A 120 -3.99 26.75 -18.91
N ILE A 121 -3.53 25.52 -19.13
CA ILE A 121 -4.00 24.66 -20.23
C ILE A 121 -5.47 24.24 -20.04
N ARG A 122 -5.87 23.87 -18.80
CA ARG A 122 -7.25 23.48 -18.48
C ARG A 122 -8.23 24.63 -18.70
N LEU A 123 -7.88 25.83 -18.24
CA LEU A 123 -8.67 27.05 -18.44
C LEU A 123 -8.86 27.35 -19.92
N LEU A 124 -7.77 27.37 -20.70
CA LEU A 124 -7.86 27.59 -22.15
C LEU A 124 -8.71 26.55 -22.87
N THR A 125 -8.57 25.28 -22.49
CA THR A 125 -9.34 24.20 -23.13
C THR A 125 -10.83 24.29 -22.78
N GLY A 126 -11.15 24.56 -21.52
CA GLY A 126 -12.53 24.70 -21.05
C GLY A 126 -13.24 25.90 -21.68
N ILE A 127 -12.57 27.05 -21.71
CA ILE A 127 -13.13 28.29 -22.27
C ILE A 127 -13.20 28.19 -23.79
N GLY A 128 -12.18 27.66 -24.45
CA GLY A 128 -12.22 27.38 -25.89
C GLY A 128 -13.37 26.44 -26.27
N GLY A 129 -13.70 25.47 -25.41
CA GLY A 129 -14.86 24.60 -25.58
C GLY A 129 -16.19 25.36 -25.56
N ILE A 130 -16.36 26.32 -24.64
CA ILE A 130 -17.55 27.18 -24.61
C ILE A 130 -17.62 28.04 -25.87
N VAL A 131 -16.53 28.73 -26.21
CA VAL A 131 -16.46 29.65 -27.35
C VAL A 131 -16.79 28.95 -28.67
N ASN A 132 -16.28 27.73 -28.87
CA ASN A 132 -16.56 26.93 -30.06
C ASN A 132 -18.04 26.50 -30.14
N ASN A 133 -18.69 26.26 -29.00
CA ASN A 133 -20.09 25.85 -28.93
C ASN A 133 -21.08 27.03 -28.95
N MET A 134 -20.62 28.28 -28.89
CA MET A 134 -21.46 29.48 -28.77
C MET A 134 -22.48 29.62 -29.92
N GLY A 135 -22.16 29.08 -31.11
CA GLY A 135 -23.07 29.08 -32.26
C GLY A 135 -24.22 28.06 -32.20
N ASN A 136 -24.21 27.14 -31.23
CA ASN A 136 -25.24 26.11 -31.08
C ASN A 136 -25.85 26.15 -29.66
N PRO A 137 -27.06 26.73 -29.49
CA PRO A 137 -27.67 26.93 -28.17
C PRO A 137 -27.79 25.67 -27.31
N SER A 138 -28.13 24.52 -27.92
CA SER A 138 -28.30 23.25 -27.21
C SER A 138 -26.96 22.66 -26.77
N ALA A 139 -25.95 22.72 -27.64
CA ALA A 139 -24.59 22.28 -27.32
C ALA A 139 -23.93 23.18 -26.27
N LEU A 140 -24.11 24.50 -26.39
CA LEU A 140 -23.64 25.48 -25.43
C LEU A 140 -24.24 25.23 -24.05
N LYS A 141 -25.57 25.11 -23.95
CA LYS A 141 -26.26 24.80 -22.69
C LYS A 141 -25.69 23.53 -22.07
N THR A 142 -25.58 22.44 -22.84
CA THR A 142 -25.04 21.16 -22.34
C THR A 142 -23.60 21.32 -21.82
N SER A 143 -22.76 22.06 -22.55
CA SER A 143 -21.36 22.29 -22.18
C SER A 143 -21.25 23.11 -20.89
N VAL A 144 -22.02 24.19 -20.77
CA VAL A 144 -22.04 25.05 -19.58
C VAL A 144 -22.64 24.34 -18.38
N GLU A 145 -23.70 23.55 -18.56
CA GLU A 145 -24.30 22.74 -17.49
C GLU A 145 -23.30 21.70 -16.95
N THR A 146 -22.58 21.03 -17.85
CA THR A 146 -21.55 20.06 -17.47
C THR A 146 -20.46 20.71 -16.64
N MET A 147 -20.00 21.91 -17.03
CA MET A 147 -19.02 22.65 -16.21
C MET A 147 -19.62 23.17 -14.90
N GLY A 148 -20.90 23.54 -14.87
CA GLY A 148 -21.60 23.90 -13.64
C GLY A 148 -21.58 22.76 -12.62
N PHE A 149 -21.81 21.52 -13.06
CA PHE A 149 -21.68 20.35 -12.19
C PHE A 149 -20.24 20.15 -11.71
N GLN A 150 -19.23 20.41 -12.54
CA GLN A 150 -17.82 20.32 -12.13
C GLN A 150 -17.41 21.37 -11.09
N HIS A 151 -18.14 22.48 -11.00
CA HIS A 151 -17.88 23.56 -10.04
C HIS A 151 -18.86 23.54 -8.86
N LEU A 152 -19.62 22.45 -8.68
CA LEU A 152 -20.63 22.35 -7.63
C LEU A 152 -20.04 22.39 -6.21
N ASP A 153 -18.81 21.87 -6.06
CA ASP A 153 -18.06 21.88 -4.80
C ASP A 153 -17.32 23.21 -4.55
N LEU A 154 -17.41 24.17 -5.49
CA LEU A 154 -16.79 25.48 -5.39
C LEU A 154 -17.83 26.55 -5.06
N ASP A 155 -17.45 27.47 -4.19
CA ASP A 155 -18.33 28.58 -3.80
C ASP A 155 -18.36 29.68 -4.88
N VAL A 156 -19.14 29.47 -5.94
CA VAL A 156 -19.34 30.45 -7.02
C VAL A 156 -20.45 31.42 -6.61
N THR A 157 -20.12 32.71 -6.52
CA THR A 157 -21.04 33.80 -6.15
C THR A 157 -21.05 34.87 -7.24
N VAL A 158 -22.12 35.68 -7.30
CA VAL A 158 -22.21 36.78 -8.29
C VAL A 158 -20.98 37.71 -8.23
N PRO A 159 -20.48 38.18 -7.07
CA PRO A 159 -19.28 39.00 -7.01
C PRO A 159 -18.04 38.32 -7.60
N ARG A 160 -17.84 37.02 -7.35
CA ARG A 160 -16.70 36.27 -7.89
C ARG A 160 -16.79 36.10 -9.41
N VAL A 161 -17.99 35.92 -9.95
CA VAL A 161 -18.23 35.88 -11.40
C VAL A 161 -17.90 37.23 -12.04
N THR A 162 -18.32 38.34 -11.44
CA THR A 162 -18.01 39.70 -11.91
C THR A 162 -16.51 39.95 -11.96
N ILE A 163 -15.78 39.67 -10.87
CA ILE A 163 -14.32 39.84 -10.82
C ILE A 163 -13.64 38.98 -11.87
N PHE A 164 -14.08 37.72 -12.03
CA PHE A 164 -13.52 36.80 -13.02
C PHE A 164 -13.77 37.30 -14.46
N ARG A 165 -14.97 37.80 -14.75
CA ARG A 165 -15.33 38.36 -16.06
C ARG A 165 -14.47 39.58 -16.39
N ASP A 166 -14.39 40.53 -15.48
CA ASP A 166 -13.71 41.80 -15.71
C ASP A 166 -12.21 41.58 -15.91
N ALA A 167 -11.58 40.69 -15.12
CA ALA A 167 -10.18 40.30 -15.30
C ALA A 167 -9.86 39.73 -16.69
N ILE A 168 -10.80 38.99 -17.29
CA ILE A 168 -10.64 38.42 -18.64
C ILE A 168 -10.79 39.49 -19.71
N ILE A 169 -11.76 40.40 -19.54
CA ILE A 169 -11.99 41.49 -20.48
C ILE A 169 -10.79 42.44 -20.46
N ASP A 170 -10.28 42.78 -19.28
CA ASP A 170 -9.08 43.62 -19.11
C ASP A 170 -7.84 42.98 -19.75
N LEU A 171 -7.69 41.65 -19.62
CA LEU A 171 -6.63 40.92 -20.31
C LEU A 171 -6.75 41.03 -21.84
N PHE A 172 -7.96 40.90 -22.39
CA PHE A 172 -8.17 41.07 -23.82
C PHE A 172 -7.96 42.51 -24.27
N GLU A 173 -8.33 43.51 -23.47
CA GLU A 173 -8.02 44.91 -23.74
C GLU A 173 -6.51 45.15 -23.80
N MET A 174 -5.75 44.56 -22.88
CA MET A 174 -4.30 44.68 -22.81
C MET A 174 -3.59 43.98 -24.00
N GLU A 175 -3.99 42.76 -24.35
CA GLU A 175 -3.30 41.94 -25.36
C GLU A 175 -3.76 42.22 -26.80
N LEU A 176 -5.03 42.60 -27.00
CA LEU A 176 -5.60 42.82 -28.33
C LEU A 176 -5.65 44.29 -28.72
N GLY A 177 -5.72 45.22 -27.75
CA GLY A 177 -5.81 46.66 -28.00
C GLY A 177 -6.98 46.99 -28.94
N GLU A 178 -6.70 47.74 -30.02
CA GLU A 178 -7.70 48.12 -31.04
C GLU A 178 -8.35 46.93 -31.77
N ARG A 179 -7.79 45.71 -31.67
CA ARG A 179 -8.40 44.49 -32.24
C ARG A 179 -9.58 43.97 -31.42
N LEU A 180 -9.74 44.39 -30.17
CA LEU A 180 -10.94 44.08 -29.39
C LEU A 180 -12.08 45.01 -29.81
N THR A 181 -12.98 44.51 -30.66
CA THR A 181 -14.15 45.29 -31.08
C THR A 181 -15.13 45.51 -29.92
N SER A 182 -15.89 46.61 -29.93
CA SER A 182 -16.94 46.87 -28.93
C SER A 182 -17.97 45.74 -28.88
N LYS A 183 -18.26 45.12 -30.02
CA LYS A 183 -19.12 43.92 -30.14
C LYS A 183 -18.49 42.67 -29.53
N GLY A 184 -17.17 42.48 -29.71
CA GLY A 184 -16.41 41.40 -29.08
C GLY A 184 -16.40 41.53 -27.55
N ARG A 185 -16.19 42.74 -27.02
CA ARG A 185 -16.25 43.06 -25.59
C ARG A 185 -17.60 42.71 -24.97
N ILE A 186 -18.70 43.21 -25.55
CA ILE A 186 -20.07 42.95 -25.07
C ILE A 186 -20.43 41.46 -25.21
N GLY A 187 -19.97 40.81 -26.29
CA GLY A 187 -20.16 39.38 -26.52
C GLY A 187 -19.50 38.51 -25.45
N TRP A 188 -18.25 38.82 -25.09
CA TRP A 188 -17.53 38.13 -24.02
C TRP A 188 -18.14 38.35 -22.64
N ALA A 189 -18.52 39.60 -22.32
CA ALA A 189 -19.22 39.91 -21.09
C ALA A 189 -20.53 39.10 -20.97
N SER A 190 -21.32 39.07 -22.05
CA SER A 190 -22.58 38.33 -22.09
C SER A 190 -22.39 36.82 -21.95
N LEU A 191 -21.34 36.26 -22.58
CA LEU A 191 -21.01 34.84 -22.49
C LEU A 191 -20.61 34.46 -21.05
N LEU A 192 -19.72 35.23 -20.43
CA LEU A 192 -19.24 34.95 -19.07
C LEU A 192 -20.33 35.16 -18.02
N ASN A 193 -21.20 36.16 -18.18
CA ASN A 193 -22.39 36.33 -17.33
C ASN A 193 -23.34 35.12 -17.42
N TYR A 194 -23.58 34.59 -18.63
CA TYR A 194 -24.39 33.39 -18.81
C TYR A 194 -23.74 32.15 -18.18
N VAL A 195 -22.44 31.96 -18.35
CA VAL A 195 -21.69 30.83 -17.76
C VAL A 195 -21.71 30.91 -16.23
N GLY A 196 -21.37 32.07 -15.66
CA GLY A 196 -21.37 32.25 -14.21
C GLY A 196 -22.76 32.14 -13.59
N GLY A 197 -23.79 32.69 -14.24
CA GLY A 197 -25.18 32.55 -13.82
C GLY A 197 -25.65 31.09 -13.84
N ALA A 198 -25.27 30.34 -14.87
CA ALA A 198 -25.53 28.90 -14.93
C ALA A 198 -24.85 28.10 -13.81
N PHE A 199 -23.61 28.44 -13.43
CA PHE A 199 -22.91 27.76 -12.33
C PHE A 199 -23.64 27.98 -11.00
N ILE A 200 -24.05 29.22 -10.74
CA ILE A 200 -24.83 29.57 -9.55
C ILE A 200 -26.18 28.84 -9.57
N TYR A 201 -26.89 28.86 -10.70
CA TYR A 201 -28.16 28.16 -10.87
C TYR A 201 -28.04 26.66 -10.62
N VAL A 202 -27.01 26.01 -11.20
CA VAL A 202 -26.76 24.58 -11.05
C VAL A 202 -26.49 24.25 -9.58
N ARG A 203 -25.67 25.04 -8.90
CA ARG A 203 -25.40 24.87 -7.48
C ARG A 203 -26.67 24.98 -6.64
N VAL A 204 -27.45 26.05 -6.80
CA VAL A 204 -28.65 26.29 -5.99
C VAL A 204 -29.74 25.23 -6.26
N ASN A 205 -30.02 24.90 -7.51
CA ASN A 205 -31.14 24.00 -7.85
C ASN A 205 -30.83 22.51 -7.68
N TYR A 206 -29.57 22.10 -7.80
CA TYR A 206 -29.19 20.70 -7.68
C TYR A 206 -28.57 20.35 -6.32
N ALA A 207 -28.03 21.30 -5.54
CA ALA A 207 -27.48 21.02 -4.21
C ALA A 207 -28.53 20.43 -3.25
N GLU A 208 -29.76 20.93 -3.26
CA GLU A 208 -30.84 20.37 -2.42
C GLU A 208 -31.14 18.91 -2.78
N ARG A 209 -31.17 18.58 -4.09
CA ARG A 209 -31.39 17.20 -4.56
C ARG A 209 -30.24 16.30 -4.15
N LEU A 210 -29.00 16.78 -4.25
CA LEU A 210 -27.82 16.04 -3.84
C LEU A 210 -27.83 15.77 -2.32
N LYS A 211 -28.19 16.77 -1.50
CA LYS A 211 -28.37 16.62 -0.05
C LYS A 211 -29.44 15.59 0.30
N ILE A 212 -30.59 15.63 -0.40
CA ILE A 212 -31.66 14.64 -0.25
C ILE A 212 -31.17 13.23 -0.62
N ILE A 213 -30.46 13.08 -1.74
CA ILE A 213 -29.92 11.78 -2.17
C ILE A 213 -28.93 11.24 -1.13
N ALA A 214 -27.96 12.04 -0.69
CA ALA A 214 -26.94 11.63 0.27
C ALA A 214 -27.54 11.23 1.63
N SER A 215 -28.40 12.08 2.20
CA SER A 215 -29.05 11.83 3.49
C SER A 215 -29.97 10.60 3.44
N SER A 216 -30.85 10.53 2.45
CA SER A 216 -31.76 9.38 2.31
C SER A 216 -31.03 8.07 1.98
N TRP A 217 -29.90 8.11 1.27
CA TRP A 217 -29.06 6.94 1.02
C TRP A 217 -28.35 6.44 2.29
N ALA A 218 -27.86 7.35 3.12
CA ALA A 218 -27.27 6.99 4.41
C ALA A 218 -28.31 6.38 5.36
N THR A 219 -29.50 6.96 5.43
CA THR A 219 -30.63 6.41 6.20
C THR A 219 -31.01 5.01 5.69
N ALA A 220 -31.08 4.82 4.36
CA ALA A 220 -31.41 3.53 3.76
C ALA A 220 -30.36 2.42 4.01
N ASN A 221 -29.15 2.78 4.46
CA ASN A 221 -28.07 1.84 4.75
C ASN A 221 -27.60 1.88 6.21
N ASN A 222 -28.33 2.55 7.11
CA ASN A 222 -27.98 2.75 8.53
C ASN A 222 -26.57 3.37 8.76
N LYS A 223 -26.14 4.28 7.87
CA LYS A 223 -24.83 4.97 7.91
C LYS A 223 -24.89 6.37 8.53
N ILE A 224 -25.85 6.63 9.42
CA ILE A 224 -26.13 8.00 9.92
C ILE A 224 -24.91 8.62 10.67
N ASP A 225 -24.10 7.80 11.35
CA ASP A 225 -22.90 8.27 12.06
C ASP A 225 -21.74 8.70 11.12
N GLU A 226 -21.72 8.27 9.85
CA GLU A 226 -20.66 8.62 8.89
C GLU A 226 -20.80 10.05 8.35
N LEU A 227 -22.05 10.54 8.17
CA LEU A 227 -22.33 11.90 7.68
C LEU A 227 -21.93 13.00 8.69
N ALA A 228 -22.07 12.74 10.00
CA ALA A 228 -21.72 13.69 11.05
C ALA A 228 -20.20 13.92 11.16
N GLY A 229 -19.38 13.02 10.60
CA GLY A 229 -17.91 13.13 10.60
C GLY A 229 -17.33 14.02 9.51
N GLU A 230 -18.09 14.32 8.45
CA GLU A 230 -17.65 15.11 7.29
C GLU A 230 -17.98 16.61 7.41
N GLU A 231 -18.95 17.00 8.25
CA GLU A 231 -19.33 18.42 8.45
C GLU A 231 -18.29 19.25 9.23
N ASN A 232 -17.31 18.63 9.90
CA ASN A 232 -16.26 19.36 10.64
C ASN A 232 -15.11 19.92 9.76
N GLY A 233 -15.28 19.95 8.44
CA GLY A 233 -14.29 20.44 7.47
C GLY A 233 -14.64 21.76 6.76
N SER A 234 -15.86 22.27 6.92
CA SER A 234 -16.31 23.53 6.30
C SER A 234 -16.67 24.53 7.40
N GLY A 235 -16.02 25.70 7.37
CA GLY A 235 -16.19 26.76 8.34
C GLY A 235 -17.64 27.20 8.55
N GLU A 236 -17.89 27.63 9.78
CA GLU A 236 -19.15 28.19 10.29
C GLU A 236 -19.87 29.09 9.29
N LEU A 237 -21.17 28.84 9.12
CA LEU A 237 -22.14 29.86 8.75
C LEU A 237 -23.18 29.92 9.86
N GLY A 238 -23.08 30.97 10.67
CA GLY A 238 -24.08 31.34 11.65
C GLY A 238 -25.40 31.68 10.98
N ALA A 239 -26.48 31.13 11.53
CA ALA A 239 -27.82 31.65 11.36
C ALA A 239 -28.51 31.57 12.73
N SER A 240 -28.61 32.73 13.35
CA SER A 240 -29.45 33.01 14.51
C SER A 240 -30.92 32.77 14.17
N GLY A 241 -31.60 32.02 15.04
CA GLY A 241 -33.03 31.79 14.97
C GLY A 241 -33.50 31.26 16.31
N GLU A 242 -34.02 32.17 17.15
CA GLU A 242 -34.68 31.87 18.42
C GLU A 242 -35.88 30.93 18.20
N ILE A 243 -35.96 29.85 18.98
CA ILE A 243 -37.25 29.30 19.44
C ILE A 243 -37.10 28.90 20.91
N GLU A 244 -38.01 29.46 21.72
CA GLU A 244 -38.17 29.31 23.16
C GLU A 244 -38.50 27.86 23.63
N GLY A 245 -38.01 27.55 24.83
CA GLY A 245 -38.84 27.03 25.94
C GLY A 245 -39.56 25.69 25.79
N GLY A 246 -38.99 24.64 26.39
CA GLY A 246 -39.69 23.38 26.65
C GLY A 246 -38.94 22.46 27.60
N ASP A 247 -39.10 22.69 28.90
CA ASP A 247 -38.58 21.87 30.01
C ASP A 247 -39.29 20.49 30.07
N ALA A 248 -38.53 19.39 30.14
CA ALA A 248 -39.00 18.10 30.62
C ALA A 248 -37.84 17.15 31.00
N SER A 249 -37.44 17.23 32.26
CA SER A 249 -37.13 16.11 33.17
C SER A 249 -36.31 14.91 32.65
N ARG A 250 -35.05 14.88 33.08
CA ARG A 250 -34.26 13.66 33.27
C ARG A 250 -34.94 12.73 34.29
N GLN A 251 -35.21 11.50 33.90
CA GLN A 251 -35.33 10.38 34.83
C GLN A 251 -34.62 9.15 34.25
N GLY A 252 -33.64 8.65 35.00
CA GLY A 252 -32.81 7.52 34.58
C GLY A 252 -33.51 6.17 34.76
N SER A 253 -33.12 5.20 33.93
CA SER A 253 -33.18 3.79 34.29
C SER A 253 -32.01 3.03 33.66
N MET A 254 -31.00 2.78 34.49
CA MET A 254 -30.34 1.50 34.73
C MET A 254 -30.28 0.47 33.58
N GLU A 255 -29.07 0.33 33.04
CA GLU A 255 -28.30 -0.92 32.93
C GLU A 255 -29.04 -2.20 32.46
N GLN A 256 -28.82 -2.58 31.19
CA GLN A 256 -28.90 -3.98 30.79
C GLN A 256 -27.67 -4.38 29.96
N LYS A 257 -26.69 -4.97 30.64
CA LYS A 257 -25.59 -5.75 30.07
C LYS A 257 -26.13 -6.79 29.08
N ARG A 258 -25.64 -6.78 27.84
CA ARG A 258 -25.62 -7.98 26.98
C ARG A 258 -24.25 -8.19 26.36
N ASN A 259 -23.77 -9.41 26.58
CA ASN A 259 -22.49 -10.00 26.22
C ASN A 259 -21.96 -9.66 24.83
N PHE A 260 -20.73 -9.15 24.81
CA PHE A 260 -19.87 -9.07 23.65
C PHE A 260 -19.21 -10.44 23.41
N GLY A 261 -19.85 -11.26 22.58
CA GLY A 261 -19.31 -12.53 22.08
C GLY A 261 -18.85 -12.34 20.64
N GLY A 262 -17.56 -12.09 20.45
CA GLY A 262 -16.95 -11.93 19.13
C GLY A 262 -17.08 -13.18 18.27
N LYS A 263 -17.51 -13.00 17.02
CA LYS A 263 -17.24 -13.94 15.93
C LYS A 263 -16.77 -13.14 14.72
N MET A 264 -15.51 -13.40 14.38
CA MET A 264 -14.82 -13.02 13.16
C MET A 264 -15.71 -13.28 11.93
N ALA A 265 -15.97 -12.25 11.14
CA ALA A 265 -16.45 -12.37 9.78
C ALA A 265 -15.25 -12.68 8.88
N ASN A 266 -15.08 -13.95 8.53
CA ASN A 266 -14.13 -14.41 7.54
C ASN A 266 -14.72 -14.15 6.16
N GLN A 267 -14.21 -13.15 5.45
CA GLN A 267 -14.60 -12.82 4.08
C GLN A 267 -13.88 -13.79 3.14
N GLN A 268 -14.48 -14.96 2.92
CA GLN A 268 -14.02 -15.93 1.93
C GLN A 268 -14.59 -15.59 0.55
N THR A 269 -13.67 -15.36 -0.36
CA THR A 269 -13.82 -15.20 -1.81
C THR A 269 -14.62 -16.35 -2.41
N GLY A 270 -15.79 -16.02 -2.98
CA GLY A 270 -16.63 -16.96 -3.72
C GLY A 270 -16.18 -17.09 -5.18
N THR A 271 -15.48 -18.18 -5.48
CA THR A 271 -15.22 -18.66 -6.85
C THR A 271 -16.49 -19.33 -7.40
N THR A 272 -17.05 -18.78 -8.47
CA THR A 272 -18.22 -19.36 -9.16
C THR A 272 -17.75 -20.42 -10.16
N SER A 273 -18.02 -21.69 -9.90
CA SER A 273 -17.98 -22.77 -10.90
C SER A 273 -19.32 -23.49 -10.89
N GLY A 274 -20.06 -23.34 -12.00
CA GLY A 274 -21.38 -23.94 -12.17
C GLY A 274 -21.29 -25.42 -12.53
N SER A 275 -22.19 -26.20 -11.93
CA SER A 275 -22.70 -27.45 -12.49
C SER A 275 -24.20 -27.49 -12.19
N MET A 276 -24.99 -27.45 -13.26
CA MET A 276 -26.43 -27.75 -13.23
C MET A 276 -26.60 -29.23 -12.92
N GLU A 277 -27.47 -29.55 -11.96
CA GLU A 277 -28.22 -30.81 -11.96
C GLU A 277 -29.58 -30.60 -11.26
N ASP A 278 -30.63 -31.04 -11.96
CA ASP A 278 -32.02 -30.99 -11.57
C ASP A 278 -32.32 -31.87 -10.34
N SER A 279 -33.23 -31.40 -9.49
CA SER A 279 -33.95 -32.25 -8.53
C SER A 279 -35.19 -31.51 -8.02
N GLU A 280 -36.34 -31.82 -8.63
CA GLU A 280 -37.67 -31.55 -8.09
C GLU A 280 -37.90 -32.38 -6.81
N GLY A 281 -38.46 -31.76 -5.76
CA GLY A 281 -39.11 -32.53 -4.68
C GLY A 281 -39.18 -31.91 -3.28
N ARG A 282 -40.21 -31.09 -3.06
CA ARG A 282 -41.09 -31.12 -1.86
C ARG A 282 -40.49 -30.80 -0.47
N SER A 283 -40.79 -29.61 0.05
CA SER A 283 -41.78 -29.43 1.14
C SER A 283 -41.71 -28.01 1.72
N GLY A 284 -42.87 -27.37 1.81
CA GLY A 284 -43.02 -26.02 2.32
C GLY A 284 -42.64 -25.93 3.80
N LYS A 285 -41.64 -25.11 4.09
CA LYS A 285 -41.46 -24.48 5.39
C LYS A 285 -41.58 -22.97 5.17
N LYS A 286 -42.65 -22.37 5.68
CA LYS A 286 -42.80 -20.91 5.77
C LYS A 286 -41.60 -20.38 6.54
N SER A 287 -40.61 -19.90 5.82
CA SER A 287 -39.53 -19.08 6.36
C SER A 287 -40.17 -17.83 6.95
N THR A 288 -40.06 -17.65 8.26
CA THR A 288 -40.24 -16.35 8.91
C THR A 288 -39.27 -15.39 8.25
N MET A 289 -39.79 -14.60 7.32
CA MET A 289 -39.05 -13.69 6.46
C MET A 289 -38.33 -12.67 7.34
N LYS A 290 -37.00 -12.73 7.35
CA LYS A 290 -36.15 -11.74 8.01
C LYS A 290 -36.42 -10.39 7.34
N VAL A 291 -36.89 -9.40 8.11
CA VAL A 291 -37.18 -8.06 7.58
C VAL A 291 -35.87 -7.49 7.00
N PRO A 292 -35.84 -7.07 5.73
CA PRO A 292 -34.65 -6.46 5.13
C PRO A 292 -34.23 -5.20 5.89
N THR A 293 -32.92 -5.04 6.11
CA THR A 293 -32.36 -3.95 6.94
C THR A 293 -31.48 -2.97 6.18
N THR A 294 -31.13 -3.30 4.93
CA THR A 294 -30.33 -2.46 4.03
C THR A 294 -31.05 -2.27 2.70
N PHE A 295 -30.68 -1.24 1.95
CA PHE A 295 -31.23 -1.00 0.62
C PHE A 295 -31.07 -2.23 -0.30
N THR A 296 -29.91 -2.87 -0.33
CA THR A 296 -29.65 -4.04 -1.19
C THR A 296 -30.56 -5.21 -0.84
N GLU A 297 -30.74 -5.52 0.44
CA GLU A 297 -31.67 -6.58 0.88
C GLU A 297 -33.12 -6.23 0.51
N MET A 298 -33.52 -4.97 0.72
CA MET A 298 -34.87 -4.50 0.42
C MET A 298 -35.15 -4.49 -1.09
N PHE A 299 -34.15 -4.13 -1.89
CA PHE A 299 -34.23 -4.18 -3.35
C PHE A 299 -34.42 -5.61 -3.84
N MET A 300 -33.64 -6.57 -3.33
CA MET A 300 -33.79 -7.97 -3.72
C MET A 300 -35.15 -8.54 -3.29
N PHE A 301 -35.67 -8.11 -2.15
CA PHE A 301 -37.01 -8.45 -1.72
C PHE A 301 -38.08 -7.88 -2.67
N ASN A 302 -38.04 -6.58 -2.95
CA ASN A 302 -39.00 -5.91 -3.83
C ASN A 302 -38.89 -6.37 -5.28
N SER A 303 -37.69 -6.69 -5.78
CA SER A 303 -37.50 -7.26 -7.11
C SER A 303 -38.19 -8.62 -7.23
N ALA A 304 -38.05 -9.48 -6.20
CA ALA A 304 -38.73 -10.77 -6.15
C ALA A 304 -40.26 -10.61 -6.10
N VAL A 305 -40.77 -9.67 -5.28
CA VAL A 305 -42.21 -9.37 -5.18
C VAL A 305 -42.78 -8.86 -6.50
N MET A 306 -42.04 -8.04 -7.25
CA MET A 306 -42.46 -7.53 -8.56
C MET A 306 -42.25 -8.52 -9.72
N GLY A 307 -41.80 -9.75 -9.46
CA GLY A 307 -41.58 -10.78 -10.48
C GLY A 307 -40.23 -10.71 -11.19
N PHE A 308 -39.30 -9.88 -10.71
CA PHE A 308 -37.96 -9.68 -11.26
C PHE A 308 -36.85 -10.42 -10.49
N GLY A 309 -37.20 -11.29 -9.54
CA GLY A 309 -36.23 -11.97 -8.67
C GLY A 309 -35.21 -12.87 -9.38
N SER A 310 -35.45 -13.25 -10.65
CA SER A 310 -34.53 -14.02 -11.50
C SER A 310 -33.63 -13.13 -12.39
N SER A 311 -33.78 -11.81 -12.32
CA SER A 311 -33.08 -10.86 -13.18
C SER A 311 -31.63 -10.64 -12.75
N VAL A 312 -30.71 -11.37 -13.37
CA VAL A 312 -29.27 -11.32 -13.02
C VAL A 312 -28.63 -9.96 -13.35
N TRP A 313 -29.10 -9.26 -14.40
CA TRP A 313 -28.52 -7.98 -14.82
C TRP A 313 -28.79 -6.84 -13.82
N MET A 314 -29.87 -6.90 -13.05
CA MET A 314 -30.17 -5.91 -12.01
C MET A 314 -29.12 -5.97 -10.88
N GLY A 315 -28.55 -7.15 -10.62
CA GLY A 315 -27.47 -7.33 -9.64
C GLY A 315 -26.21 -6.54 -9.97
N GLU A 316 -25.86 -6.41 -11.25
CA GLU A 316 -24.71 -5.60 -11.69
C GLU A 316 -24.89 -4.12 -11.38
N ILE A 317 -26.12 -3.61 -11.56
CA ILE A 317 -26.43 -2.21 -11.25
C ILE A 317 -26.39 -2.01 -9.73
N LEU A 318 -26.95 -2.94 -8.94
CA LEU A 318 -26.91 -2.87 -7.48
C LEU A 318 -25.49 -2.83 -6.93
N GLU A 319 -24.59 -3.65 -7.46
CA GLU A 319 -23.19 -3.70 -7.03
C GLU A 319 -22.46 -2.36 -7.25
N SER A 320 -22.88 -1.58 -8.24
CA SER A 320 -22.30 -0.26 -8.54
C SER A 320 -23.16 0.91 -8.09
N PHE A 321 -24.32 0.65 -7.50
CA PHE A 321 -25.29 1.68 -7.16
C PHE A 321 -24.79 2.58 -6.03
N ASP A 322 -24.12 2.01 -5.01
CA ASP A 322 -23.49 2.80 -3.95
C ASP A 322 -22.44 3.77 -4.51
N THR A 323 -21.57 3.29 -5.42
CA THR A 323 -20.58 4.15 -6.09
C THR A 323 -21.24 5.23 -6.95
N ILE A 324 -22.33 4.90 -7.67
CA ILE A 324 -23.10 5.86 -8.48
C ILE A 324 -23.70 6.96 -7.59
N VAL A 325 -24.31 6.57 -6.47
CA VAL A 325 -24.95 7.50 -5.54
C VAL A 325 -23.93 8.40 -4.86
N ASN A 326 -22.81 7.85 -4.39
CA ASN A 326 -21.77 8.64 -3.72
C ASN A 326 -21.01 9.58 -4.66
N ASN A 327 -21.09 9.37 -5.98
CA ASN A 327 -20.38 10.17 -6.98
C ASN A 327 -21.33 10.93 -7.93
N VAL A 328 -22.59 11.13 -7.55
CA VAL A 328 -23.59 11.83 -8.38
C VAL A 328 -23.19 13.27 -8.70
N SER A 329 -22.48 13.96 -7.80
CA SER A 329 -21.99 15.33 -8.02
C SER A 329 -20.80 15.38 -8.98
N ASN A 330 -20.05 14.29 -9.11
CA ASN A 330 -18.86 14.21 -9.98
C ASN A 330 -19.23 13.58 -11.33
N SER A 331 -19.50 14.44 -12.32
CA SER A 331 -19.93 14.01 -13.66
C SER A 331 -18.94 13.07 -14.35
N TYR A 332 -17.64 13.26 -14.16
CA TYR A 332 -16.61 12.41 -14.77
C TYR A 332 -16.60 11.02 -14.14
N ARG A 333 -16.67 10.97 -12.81
CA ARG A 333 -16.70 9.70 -12.07
C ARG A 333 -17.96 8.92 -12.38
N LEU A 334 -19.11 9.60 -12.41
CA LEU A 334 -20.39 9.00 -12.78
C LEU A 334 -20.35 8.44 -14.21
N GLN A 335 -19.74 9.16 -15.16
CA GLN A 335 -19.58 8.68 -16.54
C GLN A 335 -18.69 7.44 -16.61
N GLU A 336 -17.55 7.42 -15.89
CA GLU A 336 -16.67 6.24 -15.84
C GLU A 336 -17.40 5.01 -15.28
N GLU A 337 -18.18 5.19 -14.21
CA GLU A 337 -18.98 4.11 -13.62
C GLU A 337 -20.09 3.63 -14.57
N CYS A 338 -20.78 4.54 -15.27
CA CYS A 338 -21.74 4.16 -16.31
C CYS A 338 -21.07 3.45 -17.50
N ASP A 339 -19.89 3.89 -17.92
CA ASP A 339 -19.12 3.28 -19.02
C ASP A 339 -18.73 1.84 -18.66
N THR A 340 -18.20 1.60 -17.46
CA THR A 340 -17.83 0.25 -16.99
C THR A 340 -19.04 -0.63 -16.72
N LEU A 341 -20.13 -0.06 -16.18
CA LEU A 341 -21.38 -0.78 -15.98
C LEU A 341 -21.97 -1.22 -17.33
N SER A 342 -21.92 -0.35 -18.35
CA SER A 342 -22.40 -0.70 -19.70
C SER A 342 -21.62 -1.87 -20.33
N LEU A 343 -20.29 -1.95 -20.08
CA LEU A 343 -19.45 -3.07 -20.51
C LEU A 343 -19.86 -4.38 -19.83
N ARG A 344 -20.09 -4.36 -18.51
CA ARG A 344 -20.56 -5.52 -17.74
C ARG A 344 -21.94 -5.98 -18.20
N MET A 345 -22.86 -5.04 -18.35
CA MET A 345 -24.23 -5.30 -18.80
C MET A 345 -24.28 -5.89 -20.22
N SER A 346 -23.36 -5.50 -21.10
CA SER A 346 -23.27 -6.02 -22.48
C SER A 346 -22.99 -7.53 -22.57
N LYS A 347 -22.55 -8.16 -21.47
CA LYS A 347 -22.29 -9.61 -21.39
C LYS A 347 -23.57 -10.43 -21.28
N TYR A 348 -24.65 -9.82 -20.81
CA TYR A 348 -25.94 -10.49 -20.67
C TYR A 348 -26.67 -10.53 -22.00
N LYS A 349 -27.30 -11.68 -22.32
CA LYS A 349 -28.05 -11.89 -23.56
C LYS A 349 -29.51 -11.42 -23.47
N VAL A 350 -29.97 -11.07 -22.26
CA VAL A 350 -31.37 -10.69 -21.98
C VAL A 350 -31.58 -9.23 -22.38
N GLN A 351 -32.80 -8.90 -22.81
CA GLN A 351 -33.19 -7.51 -23.06
C GLN A 351 -33.21 -6.74 -21.74
N ILE A 352 -32.41 -5.69 -21.65
CA ILE A 352 -32.27 -4.87 -20.46
C ILE A 352 -33.29 -3.74 -20.51
N ASN A 353 -34.15 -3.66 -19.50
CA ASN A 353 -35.16 -2.62 -19.37
C ASN A 353 -34.88 -1.76 -18.12
N LEU A 354 -34.25 -0.60 -18.32
CA LEU A 354 -33.85 0.30 -17.24
C LEU A 354 -35.04 0.89 -16.46
N ALA A 355 -36.24 0.91 -17.04
CA ALA A 355 -37.46 1.36 -16.36
C ALA A 355 -37.89 0.39 -15.24
N GLU A 356 -37.62 -0.91 -15.40
CA GLU A 356 -37.92 -1.91 -14.36
C GLU A 356 -37.03 -1.70 -13.14
N PHE A 357 -35.74 -1.42 -13.34
CA PHE A 357 -34.83 -1.10 -12.25
C PHE A 357 -35.30 0.16 -11.49
N LYS A 358 -35.70 1.22 -12.22
CA LYS A 358 -36.26 2.45 -11.62
C LYS A 358 -37.43 2.15 -10.67
N ALA A 359 -38.37 1.30 -11.12
CA ALA A 359 -39.57 0.96 -10.35
C ALA A 359 -39.22 0.24 -9.04
N VAL A 360 -38.31 -0.75 -9.11
CA VAL A 360 -37.86 -1.49 -7.93
C VAL A 360 -37.04 -0.60 -6.99
N MET A 361 -36.16 0.25 -7.54
CA MET A 361 -35.33 1.21 -6.79
C MET A 361 -36.22 2.14 -5.95
N LEU A 362 -37.20 2.81 -6.56
CA LEU A 362 -38.08 3.75 -5.86
C LEU A 362 -38.94 3.04 -4.80
N ALA A 363 -39.46 1.84 -5.08
CA ALA A 363 -40.22 1.08 -4.07
C ALA A 363 -39.36 0.69 -2.86
N SER A 364 -38.08 0.38 -3.10
CA SER A 364 -37.14 -0.02 -2.05
C SER A 364 -36.71 1.15 -1.19
N LEU A 365 -36.43 2.31 -1.78
CA LEU A 365 -36.13 3.53 -1.03
C LEU A 365 -37.33 4.00 -0.19
N ARG A 366 -38.55 3.95 -0.74
CA ARG A 366 -39.80 4.22 0.02
C ARG A 366 -39.95 3.33 1.25
N SER A 367 -39.56 2.06 1.11
CA SER A 367 -39.66 1.08 2.20
C SER A 367 -38.59 1.31 3.28
N MET A 368 -37.41 1.80 2.90
CA MET A 368 -36.28 2.02 3.79
C MET A 368 -36.30 3.38 4.49
N VAL A 369 -36.90 4.41 3.88
CA VAL A 369 -36.92 5.78 4.40
C VAL A 369 -38.37 6.30 4.59
N PRO A 370 -39.30 5.55 5.21
CA PRO A 370 -40.72 5.87 5.18
C PRO A 370 -41.11 7.14 5.95
N LYS A 371 -40.26 7.59 6.88
CA LYS A 371 -40.52 8.78 7.72
C LYS A 371 -40.21 10.10 7.01
N GLU A 372 -39.19 10.10 6.16
CA GLU A 372 -38.70 11.32 5.49
C GLU A 372 -39.16 11.38 4.02
N TRP A 373 -39.59 10.25 3.44
CA TRP A 373 -39.94 10.17 2.03
C TRP A 373 -41.10 11.10 1.65
N GLY A 374 -40.84 12.03 0.73
CA GLY A 374 -41.82 13.00 0.21
C GLY A 374 -41.71 13.22 -1.30
N SER A 375 -42.43 14.20 -1.83
CA SER A 375 -42.40 14.55 -3.26
C SER A 375 -41.01 14.97 -3.73
N ALA A 376 -40.26 15.70 -2.90
CA ALA A 376 -38.89 16.12 -3.19
C ALA A 376 -37.92 14.92 -3.33
N HIS A 377 -38.10 13.87 -2.52
CA HIS A 377 -37.33 12.62 -2.62
C HIS A 377 -37.61 11.90 -3.94
N GLU A 378 -38.88 11.82 -4.33
CA GLU A 378 -39.27 11.26 -5.63
C GLU A 378 -38.60 11.98 -6.80
N VAL A 379 -38.65 13.32 -6.79
CA VAL A 379 -38.03 14.15 -7.84
C VAL A 379 -36.51 13.95 -7.87
N ALA A 380 -35.84 13.95 -6.70
CA ALA A 380 -34.39 13.82 -6.61
C ALA A 380 -33.91 12.44 -7.10
N TRP A 381 -34.51 11.35 -6.63
CA TRP A 381 -34.14 9.98 -7.03
C TRP A 381 -34.53 9.65 -8.48
N THR A 382 -35.66 10.17 -8.95
CA THR A 382 -36.02 10.09 -10.38
C THR A 382 -35.02 10.85 -11.24
N TRP A 383 -34.60 12.03 -10.83
CA TRP A 383 -33.58 12.82 -11.54
C TRP A 383 -32.24 12.09 -11.62
N LEU A 384 -31.74 11.55 -10.51
CA LEU A 384 -30.52 10.73 -10.49
C LEU A 384 -30.61 9.59 -11.50
N TRP A 385 -31.68 8.80 -11.42
CA TRP A 385 -31.83 7.64 -12.30
C TRP A 385 -31.99 8.03 -13.77
N SER A 386 -32.72 9.10 -14.08
CA SER A 386 -32.85 9.58 -15.46
C SER A 386 -31.50 10.00 -16.06
N ASN A 387 -30.59 10.55 -15.25
CA ASN A 387 -29.22 10.84 -15.68
C ASN A 387 -28.43 9.56 -15.97
N VAL A 388 -28.43 8.62 -15.03
CA VAL A 388 -27.77 7.30 -15.20
C VAL A 388 -28.32 6.56 -16.43
N GLU A 389 -29.65 6.54 -16.58
CA GLU A 389 -30.33 5.88 -17.69
C GLU A 389 -29.94 6.51 -19.04
N ARG A 390 -29.85 7.84 -19.11
CA ARG A 390 -29.39 8.55 -20.32
C ARG A 390 -27.97 8.13 -20.69
N MET A 391 -27.06 8.09 -19.73
CA MET A 391 -25.65 7.73 -19.95
C MET A 391 -25.50 6.27 -20.37
N LEU A 392 -26.23 5.35 -19.71
CA LEU A 392 -26.24 3.93 -20.10
C LEU A 392 -26.79 3.74 -21.52
N LYS A 393 -27.93 4.36 -21.86
CA LYS A 393 -28.54 4.23 -23.20
C LYS A 393 -27.63 4.72 -24.33
N GLN A 394 -26.78 5.71 -24.08
CA GLN A 394 -25.82 6.19 -25.09
C GLN A 394 -24.79 5.12 -25.50
N ILE A 395 -24.53 4.13 -24.65
CA ILE A 395 -23.48 3.12 -24.85
C ILE A 395 -24.08 1.73 -25.09
N MET A 396 -25.27 1.44 -24.57
CA MET A 396 -25.95 0.16 -24.75
C MET A 396 -25.91 -0.33 -26.20
N GLY A 397 -25.49 -1.58 -26.39
CA GLY A 397 -25.38 -2.23 -27.71
C GLY A 397 -24.07 -1.96 -28.46
N LYS A 398 -23.36 -0.85 -28.21
CA LYS A 398 -22.09 -0.51 -28.88
C LYS A 398 -20.93 -1.47 -28.51
N PRO A 399 -20.71 -1.85 -27.24
CA PRO A 399 -19.55 -2.65 -26.83
C PRO A 399 -19.38 -3.96 -27.60
N LYS A 400 -20.47 -4.66 -27.90
CA LYS A 400 -20.42 -5.95 -28.59
C LYS A 400 -19.93 -5.82 -30.04
N VAL A 401 -20.33 -4.74 -30.72
CA VAL A 401 -19.90 -4.43 -32.08
C VAL A 401 -18.45 -3.95 -32.08
N GLN A 402 -18.13 -3.02 -31.16
CA GLN A 402 -16.79 -2.46 -30.98
C GLN A 402 -15.76 -3.54 -30.67
N GLN A 403 -16.06 -4.44 -29.72
CA GLN A 403 -15.18 -5.57 -29.36
C GLN A 403 -14.87 -6.44 -30.58
N LYS A 404 -15.88 -6.78 -31.40
CA LYS A 404 -15.70 -7.65 -32.56
C LYS A 404 -14.88 -6.98 -33.67
N SER A 405 -15.12 -5.70 -33.95
CA SER A 405 -14.35 -4.92 -34.93
C SER A 405 -12.90 -4.75 -34.48
N LEU A 406 -12.67 -4.34 -33.23
CA LEU A 406 -11.33 -4.17 -32.68
C LEU A 406 -10.57 -5.51 -32.63
N GLN A 407 -11.24 -6.61 -32.28
CA GLN A 407 -10.61 -7.93 -32.24
C GLN A 407 -10.17 -8.37 -33.62
N ARG A 408 -11.02 -8.15 -34.65
CA ARG A 408 -10.67 -8.46 -36.03
C ARG A 408 -9.46 -7.64 -36.49
N PHE A 409 -9.45 -6.34 -36.22
CA PHE A 409 -8.32 -5.46 -36.54
C PHE A 409 -7.03 -5.96 -35.88
N LEU A 410 -7.03 -6.15 -34.56
CA LEU A 410 -5.82 -6.54 -33.83
C LEU A 410 -5.31 -7.93 -34.22
N SER A 411 -6.21 -8.90 -34.46
CA SER A 411 -5.82 -10.25 -34.90
C SER A 411 -5.33 -10.33 -36.34
N GLY A 412 -5.64 -9.31 -37.15
CA GLY A 412 -5.22 -9.24 -38.55
C GLY A 412 -3.87 -8.57 -38.78
N MET A 413 -3.25 -7.98 -37.74
CA MET A 413 -1.96 -7.29 -37.86
C MET A 413 -0.80 -8.30 -38.02
N THR A 414 0.04 -8.07 -39.02
CA THR A 414 1.30 -8.80 -39.18
C THR A 414 2.34 -8.35 -38.14
N GLU A 415 3.45 -9.08 -38.01
CA GLU A 415 4.54 -8.70 -37.11
C GLU A 415 5.15 -7.34 -37.49
N ASP A 416 5.24 -7.03 -38.78
CA ASP A 416 5.71 -5.74 -39.30
C ASP A 416 4.74 -4.60 -38.93
N ASP A 417 3.42 -4.83 -39.04
CA ASP A 417 2.40 -3.86 -38.64
C ASP A 417 2.46 -3.58 -37.14
N GLN A 418 2.65 -4.61 -36.31
CA GLN A 418 2.81 -4.45 -34.86
C GLN A 418 4.07 -3.64 -34.53
N ASN A 419 5.19 -3.89 -35.21
CA ASN A 419 6.41 -3.12 -35.05
C ASN A 419 6.26 -1.66 -35.49
N TYR A 420 5.51 -1.42 -36.57
CA TYR A 420 5.17 -0.07 -37.01
C TYR A 420 4.33 0.65 -35.94
N LEU A 421 3.26 0.03 -35.45
CA LEU A 421 2.39 0.57 -34.41
C LEU A 421 3.18 0.95 -33.14
N ARG A 422 4.00 0.03 -32.62
CA ARG A 422 4.83 0.24 -31.40
C ARG A 422 5.72 1.47 -31.53
N ARG A 423 6.39 1.63 -32.66
CA ARG A 423 7.30 2.75 -32.92
C ARG A 423 6.55 4.05 -33.10
N GLU A 424 5.51 4.04 -33.91
CA GLU A 424 4.85 5.26 -34.35
C GLU A 424 3.99 5.89 -33.25
N ILE A 425 3.44 5.09 -32.31
CA ILE A 425 2.73 5.61 -31.12
C ILE A 425 3.65 6.55 -30.31
N TYR A 426 4.85 6.10 -29.92
CA TYR A 426 5.75 6.93 -29.13
C TYR A 426 6.30 8.10 -29.93
N LYS A 427 6.65 7.88 -31.19
CA LYS A 427 7.11 8.96 -32.07
C LYS A 427 6.04 10.06 -32.17
N ARG A 428 4.78 9.71 -32.34
CA ARG A 428 3.69 10.70 -32.40
C ARG A 428 3.42 11.35 -31.07
N PHE A 429 3.42 10.58 -29.97
CA PHE A 429 3.29 11.11 -28.62
C PHE A 429 4.37 12.14 -28.30
N PHE A 430 5.65 11.86 -28.60
CA PHE A 430 6.76 12.79 -28.33
C PHE A 430 6.75 14.03 -29.23
N LEU A 431 6.08 13.98 -30.39
CA LEU A 431 5.81 15.17 -31.21
C LEU A 431 4.70 16.04 -30.59
N LEU A 432 3.67 15.41 -30.01
CA LEU A 432 2.54 16.11 -29.39
C LEU A 432 2.87 16.66 -28.00
N ALA A 433 3.70 15.96 -27.23
CA ALA A 433 4.15 16.34 -25.89
C ALA A 433 5.64 16.02 -25.72
N PRO A 434 6.55 16.92 -26.15
CA PRO A 434 7.99 16.71 -26.05
C PRO A 434 8.48 16.49 -24.61
N THR A 435 7.86 17.17 -23.63
CA THR A 435 8.12 16.99 -22.19
C THR A 435 7.86 15.56 -21.69
N GLY A 436 7.07 14.79 -22.43
CA GLY A 436 6.86 13.37 -22.13
C GLY A 436 8.15 12.56 -22.17
N GLN A 437 9.14 12.95 -22.98
CA GLN A 437 10.40 12.22 -23.16
C GLN A 437 11.19 12.06 -21.85
N ASP A 438 11.12 13.03 -20.95
CA ASP A 438 11.86 13.04 -19.68
C ASP A 438 11.46 11.88 -18.74
N PHE A 439 10.25 11.34 -18.93
CA PHE A 439 9.71 10.24 -18.14
C PHE A 439 10.07 8.84 -18.68
N PHE A 440 10.60 8.74 -19.91
CA PHE A 440 10.92 7.46 -20.54
C PHE A 440 12.44 7.24 -20.55
N LYS A 441 12.94 6.61 -19.48
CA LYS A 441 14.37 6.26 -19.33
C LYS A 441 14.70 4.82 -19.76
N GLN A 442 13.69 4.04 -20.15
CA GLN A 442 13.84 2.63 -20.47
C GLN A 442 14.30 2.42 -21.93
N SER A 443 14.85 1.24 -22.22
CA SER A 443 15.25 0.87 -23.58
C SER A 443 14.06 0.83 -24.55
N THR A 444 14.30 1.07 -25.83
CA THR A 444 13.27 1.00 -26.89
C THR A 444 12.53 -0.34 -26.89
N THR A 445 13.23 -1.45 -26.64
CA THR A 445 12.62 -2.78 -26.49
C THR A 445 11.59 -2.83 -25.37
N ARG A 446 11.87 -2.16 -24.23
CA ARG A 446 10.93 -2.07 -23.12
C ARG A 446 9.74 -1.18 -23.47
N LEU A 447 9.95 -0.07 -24.19
CA LEU A 447 8.87 0.79 -24.66
C LEU A 447 7.91 0.03 -25.59
N TYR A 448 8.45 -0.76 -26.51
CA TYR A 448 7.66 -1.59 -27.43
C TYR A 448 6.81 -2.63 -26.69
N TRP A 449 7.40 -3.29 -25.69
CA TRP A 449 6.66 -4.19 -24.82
C TRP A 449 5.54 -3.47 -24.04
N ILE A 450 5.79 -2.23 -23.57
CA ILE A 450 4.75 -1.42 -22.92
C ILE A 450 3.63 -1.07 -23.91
N ALA A 451 3.96 -0.67 -25.14
CA ALA A 451 2.96 -0.38 -26.17
C ALA A 451 2.08 -1.60 -26.47
N ASP A 452 2.65 -2.81 -26.55
CA ASP A 452 1.88 -4.04 -26.68
C ASP A 452 0.90 -4.21 -25.52
N LYS A 453 1.36 -3.97 -24.28
CA LYS A 453 0.50 -4.06 -23.10
C LYS A 453 -0.61 -3.02 -23.09
N VAL A 454 -0.34 -1.80 -23.53
CA VAL A 454 -1.39 -0.78 -23.67
C VAL A 454 -2.43 -1.20 -24.71
N VAL A 455 -2.01 -1.72 -25.87
CA VAL A 455 -2.92 -2.21 -26.91
C VAL A 455 -3.71 -3.43 -26.41
N GLU A 456 -3.09 -4.36 -25.71
CA GLU A 456 -3.75 -5.52 -25.10
C GLU A 456 -4.82 -5.07 -24.09
N MET A 457 -4.52 -4.07 -23.26
CA MET A 457 -5.47 -3.50 -22.29
C MET A 457 -6.71 -2.90 -22.96
N THR A 458 -6.60 -2.29 -24.15
CA THR A 458 -7.77 -1.78 -24.89
C THR A 458 -8.77 -2.88 -25.23
N MET A 459 -8.28 -4.08 -25.54
CA MET A 459 -9.09 -5.26 -25.82
C MET A 459 -9.61 -5.91 -24.53
N ASP A 460 -8.77 -5.98 -23.51
CA ASP A 460 -9.13 -6.61 -22.23
C ASP A 460 -10.24 -5.85 -21.50
N MET A 461 -10.29 -4.52 -21.64
CA MET A 461 -11.40 -3.69 -21.15
C MET A 461 -12.76 -4.18 -21.68
N TYR A 462 -12.83 -4.61 -22.94
CA TYR A 462 -14.06 -5.21 -23.48
C TYR A 462 -14.28 -6.65 -23.03
N LYS A 463 -13.23 -7.45 -22.81
CA LYS A 463 -13.35 -8.87 -22.43
C LYS A 463 -13.77 -9.04 -20.97
N ASP A 464 -13.02 -8.43 -20.06
CA ASP A 464 -13.17 -8.51 -18.61
C ASP A 464 -12.98 -7.12 -17.97
N PRO A 465 -14.06 -6.30 -17.93
CA PRO A 465 -13.98 -4.94 -17.43
C PRO A 465 -13.65 -4.87 -15.93
N ARG A 466 -14.09 -5.83 -15.11
CA ARG A 466 -13.84 -5.82 -13.66
C ARG A 466 -12.35 -5.94 -13.37
N LYS A 467 -11.72 -6.98 -13.93
CA LYS A 467 -10.28 -7.20 -13.78
C LYS A 467 -9.47 -6.06 -14.40
N SER A 468 -9.93 -5.51 -15.52
CA SER A 468 -9.27 -4.39 -16.18
C SER A 468 -9.24 -3.14 -15.29
N VAL A 469 -10.35 -2.79 -14.64
CA VAL A 469 -10.42 -1.65 -13.69
C VAL A 469 -9.45 -1.82 -12.53
N GLU A 470 -9.36 -3.02 -11.94
CA GLU A 470 -8.41 -3.31 -10.85
C GLU A 470 -6.95 -3.16 -11.30
N LEU A 471 -6.60 -3.74 -12.46
CA LEU A 471 -5.26 -3.64 -13.02
C LEU A 471 -4.88 -2.20 -13.37
N ILE A 472 -5.81 -1.45 -13.96
CA ILE A 472 -5.61 -0.04 -14.31
C ILE A 472 -5.40 0.80 -13.04
N SER A 473 -6.19 0.58 -12.00
CA SER A 473 -6.03 1.28 -10.72
C SER A 473 -4.67 0.95 -10.08
N ALA A 474 -4.23 -0.30 -10.12
CA ALA A 474 -2.90 -0.69 -9.63
C ALA A 474 -1.76 -0.05 -10.44
N VAL A 475 -1.94 0.10 -11.76
CA VAL A 475 -0.99 0.82 -12.62
C VAL A 475 -1.02 2.32 -12.32
N GLY A 476 -2.19 2.91 -12.08
CA GLY A 476 -2.37 4.31 -11.72
C GLY A 476 -1.62 4.66 -10.43
N LEU A 477 -1.75 3.85 -9.37
CA LEU A 477 -1.02 4.06 -8.12
C LEU A 477 0.51 4.02 -8.29
N ARG A 478 1.02 3.24 -9.25
CA ARG A 478 2.45 3.28 -9.59
C ARG A 478 2.84 4.58 -10.31
N HIS A 479 1.98 5.10 -11.20
CA HIS A 479 2.20 6.37 -11.87
C HIS A 479 2.23 7.55 -10.88
N VAL A 480 1.43 7.49 -9.81
CA VAL A 480 1.51 8.45 -8.70
C VAL A 480 2.93 8.47 -8.13
N GLY A 481 3.49 7.29 -7.83
CA GLY A 481 4.81 7.19 -7.24
C GLY A 481 5.97 7.50 -8.20
N TYR A 482 5.72 7.51 -9.50
CA TYR A 482 6.65 8.06 -10.50
C TYR A 482 6.47 9.57 -10.70
N GLY A 483 5.44 10.18 -10.12
CA GLY A 483 5.13 11.59 -10.27
C GLY A 483 4.74 11.97 -11.70
N VAL A 484 4.08 11.07 -12.43
CA VAL A 484 3.69 11.32 -13.83
C VAL A 484 2.56 12.35 -13.88
N PRO A 485 2.72 13.46 -14.63
CA PRO A 485 1.66 14.44 -14.82
C PRO A 485 0.45 13.85 -15.55
N SER A 486 -0.75 14.12 -15.03
CA SER A 486 -2.03 13.62 -15.59
C SER A 486 -2.29 14.11 -17.02
N GLU A 487 -1.64 15.21 -17.40
CA GLU A 487 -1.83 15.91 -18.66
C GLU A 487 -1.17 15.17 -19.84
N LEU A 488 -0.16 14.32 -19.58
CA LEU A 488 0.53 13.56 -20.63
C LEU A 488 -0.32 12.44 -21.22
N PHE A 489 -1.39 12.04 -20.53
CA PHE A 489 -2.27 10.96 -20.99
C PHE A 489 -3.11 11.35 -22.20
N ALA A 490 -3.60 12.59 -22.28
CA ALA A 490 -4.40 13.04 -23.40
C ALA A 490 -3.60 13.11 -24.73
N PRO A 491 -2.39 13.72 -24.78
CA PRO A 491 -1.51 13.63 -25.95
C PRO A 491 -1.15 12.20 -26.34
N TYR A 492 -0.94 11.31 -25.36
CA TYR A 492 -0.66 9.90 -25.63
C TYR A 492 -1.84 9.20 -26.30
N VAL A 493 -3.06 9.39 -25.78
CA VAL A 493 -4.29 8.88 -26.40
C VAL A 493 -4.46 9.40 -27.82
N THR A 494 -4.31 10.71 -28.02
CA THR A 494 -4.41 11.32 -29.36
C THR A 494 -3.40 10.73 -30.33
N GLY A 495 -2.12 10.64 -29.92
CA GLY A 495 -1.08 10.06 -30.75
C GLY A 495 -1.35 8.60 -31.10
N ALA A 496 -1.82 7.79 -30.15
CA ALA A 496 -2.15 6.38 -30.39
C ALA A 496 -3.35 6.21 -31.34
N VAL A 497 -4.38 7.04 -31.20
CA VAL A 497 -5.58 7.01 -32.06
C VAL A 497 -5.24 7.44 -33.49
N GLU A 498 -4.41 8.48 -33.66
CA GLU A 498 -3.97 8.91 -34.99
C GLU A 498 -3.19 7.83 -35.74
N VAL A 499 -2.34 7.08 -35.03
CA VAL A 499 -1.60 5.95 -35.61
C VAL A 499 -2.55 4.81 -35.97
N VAL A 500 -3.50 4.44 -35.12
CA VAL A 500 -4.48 3.40 -35.47
C VAL A 500 -5.34 3.82 -36.66
N ARG A 501 -5.74 5.09 -36.73
CA ARG A 501 -6.49 5.66 -37.86
C ARG A 501 -5.72 5.56 -39.18
N SER A 502 -4.39 5.70 -39.18
CA SER A 502 -3.60 5.54 -40.40
C SER A 502 -3.45 4.08 -40.85
N MET A 503 -3.74 3.12 -39.96
CA MET A 503 -3.58 1.68 -40.20
C MET A 503 -4.88 0.94 -40.53
N THR A 504 -6.06 1.54 -40.29
CA THR A 504 -7.36 0.91 -40.56
C THR A 504 -8.30 1.81 -41.33
N THR A 505 -9.11 1.21 -42.20
CA THR A 505 -10.25 1.87 -42.87
C THR A 505 -11.60 1.49 -42.24
N ASP A 506 -11.62 0.60 -41.23
CA ASP A 506 -12.82 0.30 -40.45
C ASP A 506 -13.01 1.36 -39.36
N ASP A 507 -13.87 2.34 -39.64
CA ASP A 507 -14.26 3.39 -38.68
C ASP A 507 -14.72 2.81 -37.33
N LYS A 508 -15.34 1.63 -37.33
CA LYS A 508 -15.80 0.98 -36.08
C LYS A 508 -14.64 0.45 -35.25
N ALA A 509 -13.55 0.03 -35.88
CA ALA A 509 -12.36 -0.43 -35.19
C ALA A 509 -11.58 0.75 -34.59
N GLU A 510 -11.46 1.86 -35.34
CA GLU A 510 -10.87 3.10 -34.83
C GLU A 510 -11.69 3.69 -33.68
N ASP A 511 -13.02 3.78 -33.82
CA ASP A 511 -13.94 4.19 -32.77
C ASP A 511 -13.83 3.31 -31.52
N ALA A 512 -13.73 1.99 -31.69
CA ALA A 512 -13.60 1.03 -30.60
C ALA A 512 -12.27 1.19 -29.85
N PHE A 513 -11.16 1.39 -30.60
CA PHE A 513 -9.85 1.65 -30.02
C PHE A 513 -9.85 2.98 -29.26
N ARG A 514 -10.31 4.06 -29.91
CA ARG A 514 -10.40 5.41 -29.30
C ARG A 514 -11.21 5.41 -28.03
N TRP A 515 -12.39 4.77 -28.02
CA TRP A 515 -13.25 4.72 -26.84
C TRP A 515 -12.58 3.98 -25.68
N SER A 516 -12.01 2.80 -25.94
CA SER A 516 -11.39 1.98 -24.89
C SER A 516 -10.11 2.60 -24.32
N ILE A 517 -9.21 3.12 -25.16
CA ILE A 517 -8.00 3.79 -24.68
C ILE A 517 -8.33 5.10 -23.92
N SER A 518 -9.38 5.82 -24.33
CA SER A 518 -9.84 7.02 -23.59
C SER A 518 -10.45 6.67 -22.24
N LEU A 519 -11.18 5.55 -22.13
CA LEU A 519 -11.69 5.06 -20.84
C LEU A 519 -10.53 4.66 -19.91
N ILE A 520 -9.54 3.93 -20.42
CA ILE A 520 -8.34 3.55 -19.67
C ILE A 520 -7.59 4.80 -19.18
N ALA A 521 -7.38 5.78 -20.04
CA ALA A 521 -6.69 7.02 -19.70
C ALA A 521 -7.44 7.81 -18.61
N ARG A 522 -8.78 7.91 -18.70
CA ARG A 522 -9.60 8.57 -17.64
C ARG A 522 -9.47 7.88 -16.29
N MET A 523 -9.53 6.54 -16.26
CA MET A 523 -9.32 5.76 -15.03
C MET A 523 -7.92 5.96 -14.43
N LEU A 524 -6.89 5.99 -15.28
CA LEU A 524 -5.51 6.25 -14.84
C LEU A 524 -5.37 7.65 -14.26
N VAL A 525 -5.83 8.67 -14.99
CA VAL A 525 -5.80 10.07 -14.54
C VAL A 525 -6.52 10.24 -13.21
N ARG A 526 -7.72 9.67 -13.07
CA ARG A 526 -8.45 9.69 -11.80
C ARG A 526 -7.65 9.05 -10.68
N THR A 527 -7.10 7.85 -10.92
CA THR A 527 -6.30 7.15 -9.90
C THR A 527 -5.05 7.95 -9.52
N ILE A 528 -4.45 8.64 -10.48
CA ILE A 528 -3.29 9.52 -10.25
C ILE A 528 -3.71 10.72 -9.41
N ASP A 529 -4.81 11.38 -9.74
CA ASP A 529 -5.30 12.55 -9.02
C ASP A 529 -5.70 12.20 -7.58
N GLU A 530 -6.43 11.09 -7.37
CA GLU A 530 -6.81 10.59 -6.05
C GLU A 530 -5.59 10.12 -5.24
N GLY A 531 -4.60 9.50 -5.90
CA GLY A 531 -3.40 8.97 -5.25
C GLY A 531 -2.30 10.00 -4.98
N SER A 532 -2.27 11.13 -5.70
CA SER A 532 -1.24 12.18 -5.62
C SER A 532 -1.34 13.07 -4.38
N THR A 533 -1.30 12.43 -3.21
CA THR A 533 -1.34 13.09 -1.91
C THR A 533 -0.13 14.00 -1.71
N VAL A 534 -0.24 14.93 -0.75
CA VAL A 534 0.87 15.79 -0.33
C VAL A 534 2.09 15.00 0.17
N VAL A 535 1.87 13.82 0.76
CA VAL A 535 2.94 12.90 1.18
C VAL A 535 3.64 12.32 -0.05
N MET A 536 2.88 11.86 -1.04
CA MET A 536 3.45 11.26 -2.25
C MET A 536 4.26 12.26 -3.07
N ARG A 537 3.83 13.53 -3.12
CA ARG A 537 4.61 14.62 -3.72
C ARG A 537 5.95 14.87 -3.00
N ALA A 538 5.97 14.78 -1.67
CA ALA A 538 7.22 14.89 -0.91
C ALA A 538 8.18 13.72 -1.19
N ILE A 539 7.64 12.51 -1.40
CA ILE A 539 8.44 11.33 -1.76
C ILE A 539 9.05 11.49 -3.16
N ASN A 540 8.28 11.96 -4.12
CA ASN A 540 8.74 12.16 -5.51
C ASN A 540 9.87 13.21 -5.62
N THR A 541 9.92 14.16 -4.69
CA THR A 541 10.99 15.18 -4.59
C THR A 541 12.10 14.81 -3.60
N ASN A 542 11.99 13.64 -2.96
CA ASN A 542 12.83 13.19 -1.84
C ASN A 542 13.13 14.29 -0.80
N SER A 543 12.11 15.03 -0.35
CA SER A 543 12.29 16.17 0.55
C SER A 543 11.65 15.96 1.93
N ALA A 544 12.49 15.74 2.94
CA ALA A 544 12.05 15.65 4.33
C ALA A 544 11.31 16.92 4.81
N LYS A 545 11.75 18.11 4.37
CA LYS A 545 11.10 19.39 4.70
C LYS A 545 9.67 19.46 4.15
N GLN A 546 9.47 19.05 2.88
CA GLN A 546 8.14 19.01 2.29
C GLN A 546 7.26 17.97 2.98
N LEU A 547 7.82 16.82 3.35
CA LEU A 547 7.09 15.80 4.10
C LEU A 547 6.60 16.34 5.45
N HIS A 548 7.46 16.98 6.25
CA HIS A 548 7.04 17.54 7.53
C HIS A 548 5.90 18.54 7.37
N LYS A 549 5.95 19.40 6.34
CA LYS A 549 4.85 20.31 6.01
C LYS A 549 3.58 19.55 5.58
N ALA A 550 3.71 18.50 4.78
CA ALA A 550 2.59 17.69 4.33
C ALA A 550 1.87 16.97 5.48
N VAL A 551 2.62 16.34 6.38
CA VAL A 551 2.07 15.59 7.50
C VAL A 551 1.60 16.54 8.63
N ALA A 552 2.11 17.77 8.70
CA ALA A 552 1.60 18.79 9.63
C ALA A 552 0.12 19.15 9.38
N CYS A 553 -0.35 19.06 8.14
CA CYS A 553 -1.76 19.28 7.80
C CYS A 553 -2.69 18.13 8.22
N ALA A 554 -2.14 16.95 8.53
CA ALA A 554 -2.94 15.78 8.88
C ALA A 554 -3.33 15.79 10.37
N PRO A 555 -4.60 15.48 10.71
CA PRO A 555 -5.00 15.23 12.09
C PRO A 555 -4.11 14.16 12.73
N ARG A 556 -3.75 14.33 14.01
CA ARG A 556 -2.74 13.50 14.69
C ARG A 556 -3.03 11.99 14.59
N GLY A 557 -4.29 11.59 14.77
CA GLY A 557 -4.71 10.19 14.65
C GLY A 557 -4.77 9.63 13.22
N LYS A 558 -4.67 10.46 12.17
CA LYS A 558 -4.69 10.04 10.76
C LYS A 558 -3.31 10.11 10.08
N ARG A 559 -2.28 10.64 10.77
CA ARG A 559 -0.90 10.75 10.23
C ARG A 559 -0.33 9.41 9.81
N ALA A 560 -0.50 8.37 10.62
CA ALA A 560 0.00 7.03 10.33
C ALA A 560 -0.65 6.47 9.05
N MET A 561 -1.97 6.61 8.93
CA MET A 561 -2.71 6.24 7.71
C MET A 561 -2.13 6.95 6.48
N TRP A 562 -1.90 8.26 6.52
CA TRP A 562 -1.38 9.02 5.37
C TRP A 562 0.02 8.56 4.92
N MET A 563 0.84 8.02 5.83
CA MET A 563 2.20 7.56 5.55
C MET A 563 2.28 6.07 5.20
N LEU A 564 1.28 5.26 5.58
CA LEU A 564 1.30 3.81 5.44
C LEU A 564 0.28 3.27 4.44
N ASN A 565 -0.76 4.03 4.13
CA ASN A 565 -1.85 3.57 3.28
C ASN A 565 -2.50 4.71 2.48
N ILE A 566 -2.32 4.66 1.16
CA ILE A 566 -3.13 5.40 0.19
C ILE A 566 -4.00 4.38 -0.54
N THR A 567 -5.32 4.56 -0.46
CA THR A 567 -6.30 3.67 -1.09
C THR A 567 -7.00 4.38 -2.24
N VAL A 568 -7.05 3.73 -3.39
CA VAL A 568 -7.86 4.17 -4.53
C VAL A 568 -8.67 2.98 -5.03
N GLY A 569 -9.99 3.04 -4.88
CA GLY A 569 -10.88 1.92 -5.15
C GLY A 569 -10.52 0.70 -4.28
N THR A 570 -10.31 -0.46 -4.93
CA THR A 570 -9.90 -1.70 -4.27
C THR A 570 -8.38 -1.83 -4.07
N GLN A 571 -7.60 -0.90 -4.64
CA GLN A 571 -6.15 -0.96 -4.61
C GLN A 571 -5.59 -0.06 -3.51
N SER A 572 -4.47 -0.47 -2.94
CA SER A 572 -3.75 0.32 -1.92
C SER A 572 -2.26 0.30 -2.17
N ILE A 573 -1.59 1.40 -1.86
CA ILE A 573 -0.14 1.53 -1.88
C ILE A 573 0.35 2.07 -0.54
N SER A 574 1.52 1.60 -0.10
CA SER A 574 2.18 2.14 1.09
C SER A 574 3.18 3.22 0.67
N PRO A 575 2.97 4.49 1.06
CA PRO A 575 3.93 5.56 0.76
C PRO A 575 5.32 5.26 1.36
N LEU A 576 5.39 4.69 2.57
CA LEU A 576 6.67 4.34 3.19
C LEU A 576 7.44 3.29 2.40
N TYR A 577 6.77 2.22 1.98
CA TYR A 577 7.44 1.16 1.18
C TYR A 577 7.82 1.69 -0.20
N TRP A 578 6.97 2.53 -0.80
CA TRP A 578 7.32 3.17 -2.05
C TRP A 578 8.56 4.06 -1.90
N ALA A 579 8.66 4.86 -0.83
CA ALA A 579 9.83 5.71 -0.59
C ALA A 579 11.12 4.88 -0.42
N ILE A 580 11.04 3.70 0.19
CA ILE A 580 12.16 2.75 0.31
C ILE A 580 12.50 2.18 -1.08
N GLU A 581 11.50 1.69 -1.82
CA GLU A 581 11.67 1.10 -3.16
C GLU A 581 12.19 2.09 -4.20
N SER A 582 11.76 3.35 -4.14
CA SER A 582 12.20 4.42 -5.04
C SER A 582 13.57 4.98 -4.68
N GLY A 583 14.11 4.62 -3.50
CA GLY A 583 15.37 5.18 -2.99
C GLY A 583 15.24 6.60 -2.42
N SER A 584 14.03 7.07 -2.14
CA SER A 584 13.76 8.37 -1.49
C SER A 584 14.02 8.30 0.03
N LEU A 585 15.26 7.97 0.40
CA LEU A 585 15.64 7.60 1.77
C LEU A 585 15.49 8.76 2.77
N ASP A 586 15.68 10.01 2.37
CA ASP A 586 15.52 11.16 3.27
C ASP A 586 14.06 11.32 3.70
N THR A 587 13.15 11.09 2.76
CA THR A 587 11.71 11.10 3.03
C THR A 587 11.32 9.89 3.86
N ALA A 588 11.79 8.69 3.50
CA ALA A 588 11.53 7.48 4.28
C ALA A 588 12.03 7.58 5.74
N ASN A 589 13.20 8.18 5.95
CA ASN A 589 13.75 8.46 7.27
C ASN A 589 12.83 9.40 8.07
N ALA A 590 12.40 10.51 7.45
CA ALA A 590 11.49 11.45 8.08
C ALA A 590 10.10 10.84 8.37
N MET A 591 9.61 9.93 7.51
CA MET A 591 8.37 9.18 7.74
C MET A 591 8.50 8.22 8.93
N LEU A 592 9.58 7.44 9.00
CA LEU A 592 9.83 6.53 10.12
C LEU A 592 9.96 7.29 11.44
N ALA A 593 10.73 8.37 11.46
CA ALA A 593 10.86 9.24 12.62
C ALA A 593 9.51 9.82 13.04
N ASP A 594 8.66 10.24 12.10
CA ASP A 594 7.33 10.78 12.39
C ASP A 594 6.38 9.72 12.96
N LEU A 595 6.33 8.53 12.35
CA LEU A 595 5.51 7.41 12.78
C LEU A 595 5.86 6.96 14.21
N LEU A 596 7.14 6.92 14.52
CA LEU A 596 7.67 6.42 15.80
C LEU A 596 7.82 7.53 16.86
N THR A 597 7.39 8.75 16.56
CA THR A 597 7.33 9.82 17.56
C THR A 597 6.02 9.71 18.35
N ILE A 598 6.13 9.52 19.68
CA ILE A 598 4.97 9.55 20.57
C ILE A 598 4.46 10.99 20.71
N ARG A 599 3.18 11.20 20.39
CA ARG A 599 2.49 12.48 20.52
C ARG A 599 1.29 12.32 21.44
N ALA A 600 0.87 13.40 22.08
CA ALA A 600 -0.28 13.40 22.98
C ALA A 600 -1.13 14.63 22.73
N ASP A 601 -2.44 14.48 22.65
CA ASP A 601 -3.40 15.59 22.80
C ASP A 601 -4.10 15.51 24.16
N ARG A 602 -5.19 16.26 24.35
CA ARG A 602 -5.92 16.29 25.63
C ARG A 602 -6.53 14.93 25.97
N ASP A 603 -6.90 14.14 24.97
CA ASP A 603 -7.76 12.98 25.12
C ASP A 603 -7.01 11.66 24.85
N ASN A 604 -5.93 11.66 24.04
CA ASN A 604 -5.26 10.46 23.54
C ASN A 604 -3.73 10.61 23.33
N TYR A 605 -3.05 9.46 23.34
CA TYR A 605 -1.66 9.31 22.91
C TYR A 605 -1.60 8.60 21.55
N TYR A 606 -0.76 9.11 20.65
CA TYR A 606 -0.56 8.59 19.31
C TYR A 606 0.87 8.08 19.15
N TYR A 607 1.00 6.82 18.74
CA TYR A 607 2.27 6.17 18.44
C TYR A 607 2.05 5.14 17.33
N GLY A 608 2.59 5.42 16.13
CA GLY A 608 2.29 4.65 14.92
C GLY A 608 3.06 3.33 14.78
N ALA A 609 3.69 2.82 15.85
CA ALA A 609 4.44 1.58 15.77
C ALA A 609 3.54 0.36 15.51
N ASP A 610 2.38 0.28 16.16
CA ASP A 610 1.44 -0.81 15.90
C ASP A 610 0.94 -0.77 14.45
N ASP A 611 0.54 0.41 13.95
CA ASP A 611 0.11 0.59 12.55
C ASP A 611 1.21 0.20 11.54
N LEU A 612 2.47 0.56 11.85
CA LEU A 612 3.63 0.24 11.01
C LEU A 612 3.82 -1.27 10.89
N PHE A 613 3.86 -2.00 12.00
CA PHE A 613 4.10 -3.45 11.99
C PHE A 613 2.87 -4.26 11.56
N GLU A 614 1.66 -3.74 11.75
CA GLU A 614 0.43 -4.36 11.22
C GLU A 614 0.40 -4.30 9.69
N ARG A 615 0.76 -3.15 9.11
CA ARG A 615 0.85 -3.02 7.65
C ARG A 615 2.08 -3.74 7.09
N HIS A 616 3.20 -3.69 7.80
CA HIS A 616 4.52 -4.12 7.34
C HIS A 616 5.25 -4.96 8.39
N ALA A 617 4.78 -6.20 8.63
CA ALA A 617 5.39 -7.12 9.58
C ALA A 617 6.84 -7.48 9.22
N ASP A 618 7.21 -7.37 7.94
CA ASP A 618 8.53 -7.64 7.40
C ASP A 618 9.42 -6.38 7.24
N ILE A 619 9.03 -5.24 7.83
CA ILE A 619 9.79 -3.98 7.73
C ILE A 619 11.27 -4.15 8.08
N VAL A 620 11.60 -4.95 9.11
CA VAL A 620 12.99 -5.20 9.50
C VAL A 620 13.77 -5.86 8.37
N LYS A 621 13.17 -6.88 7.73
CA LYS A 621 13.78 -7.56 6.57
C LYS A 621 13.93 -6.59 5.40
N ARG A 622 12.90 -5.78 5.14
CA ARG A 622 12.89 -4.81 4.04
C ARG A 622 13.99 -3.78 4.20
N LEU A 623 14.15 -3.22 5.40
CA LEU A 623 15.20 -2.25 5.70
C LEU A 623 16.59 -2.90 5.64
N SER A 624 16.78 -4.11 6.15
CA SER A 624 18.07 -4.83 6.01
C SER A 624 18.45 -5.09 4.54
N ALA A 625 17.48 -5.34 3.66
CA ALA A 625 17.77 -5.61 2.25
C ALA A 625 17.99 -4.34 1.41
N ASP A 626 17.13 -3.33 1.57
CA ASP A 626 17.03 -2.21 0.62
C ASP A 626 17.45 -0.86 1.20
N ALA A 627 17.48 -0.70 2.53
CA ALA A 627 17.70 0.60 3.18
C ALA A 627 18.30 0.46 4.60
N GLU A 628 19.49 -0.14 4.70
CA GLU A 628 20.16 -0.43 5.98
C GLU A 628 20.34 0.81 6.87
N ALA A 629 20.59 1.97 6.25
CA ALA A 629 20.76 3.26 6.93
C ALA A 629 19.53 3.71 7.74
N LEU A 630 18.34 3.13 7.49
CA LEU A 630 17.10 3.44 8.21
C LEU A 630 16.86 2.54 9.43
N LEU A 631 17.63 1.44 9.58
CA LEU A 631 17.52 0.54 10.74
C LEU A 631 17.77 1.26 12.08
N PRO A 632 18.77 2.15 12.22
CA PRO A 632 18.94 2.94 13.44
C PRO A 632 17.69 3.76 13.76
N THR A 633 17.12 4.47 12.78
CA THR A 633 15.91 5.28 12.96
C THR A 633 14.71 4.44 13.41
N LEU A 634 14.52 3.27 12.81
CA LEU A 634 13.50 2.32 13.25
C LEU A 634 13.72 1.90 14.71
N LEU A 635 14.94 1.44 15.04
CA LEU A 635 15.24 0.90 16.36
C LEU A 635 15.21 1.98 17.46
N ASP A 636 15.73 3.18 17.19
CA ASP A 636 15.65 4.30 18.13
C ASP A 636 14.21 4.75 18.38
N GLY A 637 13.36 4.70 17.36
CA GLY A 637 11.92 4.96 17.47
C GLY A 637 11.16 3.95 18.33
N LEU A 638 11.75 2.77 18.61
CA LEU A 638 11.22 1.78 19.56
C LEU A 638 11.67 2.04 21.00
N ILE A 639 12.41 3.12 21.27
CA ILE A 639 12.87 3.52 22.59
C ILE A 639 12.18 4.82 23.00
N TRP A 640 11.49 4.81 24.14
CA TRP A 640 11.07 6.03 24.80
C TRP A 640 11.90 6.29 26.05
N ARG A 641 12.42 7.50 26.20
CA ARG A 641 13.23 7.93 27.34
C ARG A 641 12.51 9.05 28.09
N SER A 642 12.29 8.88 29.39
CA SER A 642 11.69 9.92 30.24
C SER A 642 12.59 11.15 30.31
N ARG A 643 12.04 12.37 30.35
CA ARG A 643 12.85 13.57 30.60
C ARG A 643 13.27 13.70 32.07
N VAL A 644 12.49 13.10 32.97
CA VAL A 644 12.68 13.20 34.43
C VAL A 644 13.69 12.17 34.90
N THR A 645 14.68 12.63 35.65
CA THR A 645 15.65 11.79 36.34
C THR A 645 15.22 11.64 37.79
N LYS A 646 15.09 10.39 38.27
CA LYS A 646 14.83 10.07 39.67
C LYS A 646 16.02 9.29 40.22
N GLN A 647 16.61 9.76 41.32
CA GLN A 647 17.79 9.13 41.96
C GLN A 647 18.97 8.92 40.99
N GLY A 648 19.23 9.90 40.11
CA GLY A 648 20.29 9.80 39.09
C GLY A 648 19.98 8.82 37.93
N GLN A 649 18.82 8.18 37.92
CA GLN A 649 18.39 7.25 36.87
C GLN A 649 17.22 7.79 36.06
N ARG A 650 17.16 7.42 34.79
CA ARG A 650 16.10 7.82 33.85
C ARG A 650 15.30 6.59 33.42
N ARG A 651 13.97 6.68 33.48
CA ARG A 651 13.10 5.61 32.98
C ARG A 651 13.22 5.51 31.46
N VAL A 652 13.41 4.29 30.95
CA VAL A 652 13.42 3.95 29.53
C VAL A 652 12.40 2.84 29.29
N ASN A 653 11.53 3.01 28.30
CA ASN A 653 10.58 1.99 27.85
C ASN A 653 11.00 1.51 26.45
N TYR A 654 10.96 0.21 26.21
CA TYR A 654 11.29 -0.41 24.93
C TYR A 654 10.04 -1.08 24.34
N TYR A 655 9.73 -0.79 23.08
CA TYR A 655 8.57 -1.33 22.36
C TYR A 655 8.99 -2.47 21.43
N ILE A 656 9.08 -3.68 21.97
CA ILE A 656 9.66 -4.85 21.27
C ILE A 656 8.64 -5.95 20.92
N LYS A 657 7.35 -5.70 21.14
CA LYS A 657 6.26 -6.67 20.90
C LYS A 657 6.39 -7.33 19.52
N HIS A 658 6.43 -6.52 18.47
CA HIS A 658 6.49 -6.97 17.08
C HIS A 658 7.85 -7.54 16.66
N LEU A 659 8.90 -7.32 17.46
CA LEU A 659 10.21 -7.97 17.25
C LEU A 659 10.26 -9.39 17.83
N ILE A 660 9.36 -9.72 18.77
CA ILE A 660 9.27 -11.04 19.41
C ILE A 660 8.15 -11.88 18.79
N THR A 661 6.99 -11.27 18.55
CA THR A 661 5.81 -11.94 18.01
C THR A 661 5.43 -11.37 16.66
N ASP A 662 5.23 -12.26 15.70
CA ASP A 662 4.67 -11.94 14.38
C ASP A 662 3.15 -11.70 14.47
N ALA A 663 2.52 -11.24 13.39
CA ALA A 663 1.07 -10.97 13.30
C ALA A 663 0.21 -12.20 13.63
N ASP A 664 0.70 -13.41 13.31
CA ASP A 664 0.08 -14.70 13.65
C ASP A 664 0.22 -15.10 15.13
N GLY A 665 0.91 -14.31 15.95
CA GLY A 665 1.29 -14.66 17.32
C GLY A 665 2.40 -15.72 17.43
N LYS A 666 3.07 -16.03 16.31
CA LYS A 666 4.26 -16.91 16.28
C LYS A 666 5.53 -16.13 16.62
N PHE A 667 6.64 -16.82 16.85
CA PHE A 667 7.93 -16.16 17.08
C PHE A 667 8.39 -15.42 15.81
N ALA A 668 8.66 -14.12 15.92
CA ALA A 668 9.08 -13.28 14.82
C ALA A 668 10.50 -13.64 14.35
N LYS A 669 10.77 -13.46 13.06
CA LYS A 669 12.09 -13.71 12.45
C LYS A 669 13.02 -12.49 12.46
N ALA A 670 12.65 -11.43 13.19
CA ALA A 670 13.42 -10.19 13.23
C ALA A 670 14.89 -10.39 13.62
N LEU A 671 15.17 -11.24 14.63
CA LEU A 671 16.55 -11.55 15.02
C LEU A 671 17.34 -12.26 13.91
N GLU A 672 16.70 -13.19 13.20
CA GLU A 672 17.31 -13.93 12.10
C GLU A 672 17.71 -12.96 10.99
N TRP A 673 16.80 -12.07 10.59
CA TRP A 673 17.06 -11.05 9.57
C TRP A 673 18.17 -10.07 9.96
N LEU A 674 18.21 -9.63 11.21
CA LEU A 674 19.26 -8.74 11.70
C LEU A 674 20.63 -9.43 11.74
N VAL A 675 20.69 -10.73 12.05
CA VAL A 675 21.94 -11.50 12.05
C VAL A 675 22.42 -11.76 10.62
N GLU A 676 21.50 -12.04 9.70
CA GLU A 676 21.80 -12.19 8.26
C GLU A 676 22.36 -10.90 7.64
N ASN A 677 22.00 -9.73 8.18
CA ASN A 677 22.52 -8.43 7.75
C ASN A 677 24.01 -8.22 8.07
N GLN A 678 24.58 -8.98 9.02
CA GLN A 678 26.01 -8.94 9.40
C GLN A 678 26.55 -7.58 9.87
N ASP A 679 25.70 -6.62 10.26
CA ASP A 679 26.14 -5.34 10.84
C ASP A 679 26.37 -5.44 12.36
N PRO A 680 27.62 -5.32 12.85
CA PRO A 680 27.92 -5.39 14.27
C PRO A 680 27.35 -4.22 15.08
N GLN A 681 27.19 -3.03 14.51
CA GLN A 681 26.66 -1.87 15.22
C GLN A 681 25.17 -2.03 15.50
N ILE A 682 24.41 -2.48 14.50
CA ILE A 682 22.97 -2.74 14.63
C ILE A 682 22.71 -3.88 15.61
N ILE A 683 23.49 -4.96 15.57
CA ILE A 683 23.35 -6.06 16.52
C ILE A 683 23.63 -5.64 17.97
N CYS A 684 24.53 -4.68 18.17
CA CYS A 684 24.83 -4.14 19.50
C CYS A 684 23.81 -3.08 19.96
N HIS A 685 22.81 -2.74 19.15
CA HIS A 685 21.82 -1.73 19.49
C HIS A 685 21.03 -2.13 20.76
N PRO A 686 20.74 -1.22 21.71
CA PRO A 686 20.11 -1.56 22.99
C PRO A 686 18.78 -2.33 22.88
N VAL A 687 17.97 -2.01 21.86
CA VAL A 687 16.71 -2.73 21.56
C VAL A 687 17.00 -4.18 21.17
N VAL A 688 18.02 -4.39 20.34
CA VAL A 688 18.39 -5.71 19.83
C VAL A 688 18.92 -6.59 20.95
N VAL A 689 19.82 -6.03 21.76
CA VAL A 689 20.35 -6.67 22.96
C VAL A 689 19.22 -7.04 23.92
N LEU A 690 18.32 -6.10 24.24
CA LEU A 690 17.22 -6.38 25.16
C LEU A 690 16.28 -7.47 24.66
N PHE A 691 15.86 -7.43 23.40
CA PHE A 691 14.96 -8.47 22.88
C PHE A 691 15.67 -9.84 22.85
N SER A 692 16.96 -9.87 22.52
CA SER A 692 17.77 -11.09 22.50
C SER A 692 17.92 -11.67 23.91
N ASP A 693 18.25 -10.82 24.89
CA ASP A 693 18.38 -11.20 26.30
C ASP A 693 17.06 -11.68 26.90
N LEU A 694 15.93 -11.07 26.54
CA LEU A 694 14.61 -11.53 26.98
C LEU A 694 14.27 -12.89 26.38
N THR A 695 14.53 -13.07 25.08
CA THR A 695 14.33 -14.36 24.39
C THR A 695 15.21 -15.44 25.03
N TRP A 696 16.47 -15.13 25.30
CA TRP A 696 17.40 -16.03 25.95
C TRP A 696 16.96 -16.35 27.38
N GLY A 697 16.81 -15.35 28.24
CA GLY A 697 16.56 -15.52 29.66
C GLY A 697 15.19 -16.11 30.01
N ARG A 698 14.14 -15.76 29.26
CA ARG A 698 12.76 -16.20 29.56
C ARG A 698 12.37 -17.49 28.85
N VAL A 699 12.88 -17.73 27.65
CA VAL A 699 12.46 -18.85 26.81
C VAL A 699 13.60 -19.84 26.59
N ALA A 700 14.68 -19.43 25.91
CA ALA A 700 15.67 -20.38 25.39
C ALA A 700 16.56 -21.03 26.47
N LEU A 701 16.98 -20.27 27.49
CA LEU A 701 17.95 -20.70 28.50
C LEU A 701 17.49 -21.95 29.25
N ARG A 702 16.21 -22.05 29.61
CA ARG A 702 15.68 -23.21 30.36
C ARG A 702 15.73 -24.49 29.52
N TYR A 703 15.26 -24.43 28.28
CA TYR A 703 15.31 -25.57 27.36
C TYR A 703 16.75 -25.97 27.03
N PHE A 704 17.62 -24.98 26.84
CA PHE A 704 19.04 -25.19 26.62
C PHE A 704 19.69 -25.89 27.81
N LEU A 705 19.55 -25.35 29.03
CA LEU A 705 20.12 -25.92 30.24
C LEU A 705 19.61 -27.34 30.50
N PHE A 706 18.29 -27.58 30.41
CA PHE A 706 17.75 -28.91 30.64
C PHE A 706 18.37 -29.95 29.69
N ARG A 707 18.44 -29.64 28.39
CA ARG A 707 19.03 -30.54 27.39
C ARG A 707 20.53 -30.75 27.62
N ARG A 708 21.28 -29.71 27.98
CA ARG A 708 22.74 -29.80 28.18
C ARG A 708 23.12 -30.45 29.51
N CYS A 709 22.41 -30.16 30.59
CA CYS A 709 22.56 -30.84 31.87
C CYS A 709 22.28 -32.35 31.73
N TRP A 710 21.32 -32.75 30.89
CA TRP A 710 21.06 -34.17 30.63
C TRP A 710 22.24 -34.87 29.96
N ILE A 711 22.87 -34.22 28.95
CA ILE A 711 24.08 -34.74 28.29
C ILE A 711 25.25 -34.79 29.27
N PHE A 712 25.43 -33.75 30.10
CA PHE A 712 26.47 -33.71 31.12
C PHE A 712 26.28 -34.81 32.17
N LEU A 713 25.05 -35.01 32.67
CA LEU A 713 24.72 -36.12 33.57
C LEU A 713 25.03 -37.47 32.92
N SER A 714 24.68 -37.64 31.65
CA SER A 714 24.98 -38.85 30.89
C SER A 714 26.49 -39.09 30.78
N LEU A 715 27.30 -38.05 30.58
CA LEU A 715 28.76 -38.13 30.61
C LEU A 715 29.28 -38.53 32.00
N CYS A 716 28.77 -37.93 33.08
CA CYS A 716 29.17 -38.31 34.45
C CYS A 716 28.86 -39.78 34.75
N VAL A 717 27.67 -40.26 34.36
CA VAL A 717 27.30 -41.67 34.50
C VAL A 717 28.18 -42.56 33.62
N PHE A 718 28.53 -42.10 32.42
CA PHE A 718 29.43 -42.81 31.51
C PHE A 718 30.85 -42.96 32.07
N ILE A 719 31.45 -41.88 32.61
CA ILE A 719 32.75 -41.91 33.29
C ILE A 719 32.72 -42.84 34.49
N THR A 720 31.67 -42.74 35.31
CA THR A 720 31.51 -43.59 36.49
C THR A 720 31.43 -45.07 36.11
N SER A 721 30.64 -45.37 35.07
CA SER A 721 30.44 -46.74 34.59
C SER A 721 31.69 -47.37 33.95
N GLN A 722 32.44 -46.61 33.16
CA GLN A 722 33.50 -47.17 32.30
C GLN A 722 34.91 -47.01 32.86
N SER A 723 35.14 -46.00 33.71
CA SER A 723 36.48 -45.71 34.24
C SER A 723 36.57 -45.95 35.75
N ILE A 724 35.62 -45.41 36.52
CA ILE A 724 35.71 -45.44 37.99
C ILE A 724 35.34 -46.83 38.53
N LEU A 725 34.13 -47.31 38.27
CA LEU A 725 33.63 -48.57 38.84
C LEU A 725 34.41 -49.81 38.35
N VAL A 726 34.94 -49.77 37.14
CA VAL A 726 35.75 -50.88 36.57
C VAL A 726 37.13 -50.98 37.25
N SER A 727 37.64 -49.87 37.79
CA SER A 727 38.93 -49.80 38.49
C SER A 727 38.86 -50.24 39.96
N LEU A 728 37.64 -50.27 40.54
CA LEU A 728 37.40 -50.68 41.91
C LEU A 728 37.33 -52.22 42.04
N ASN A 729 37.45 -52.74 43.27
CA ASN A 729 37.42 -54.17 43.54
C ASN A 729 36.13 -54.83 42.99
N ASP A 730 36.27 -56.05 42.46
CA ASP A 730 35.23 -56.77 41.73
C ASP A 730 34.18 -57.43 42.66
N GLY A 731 33.50 -56.60 43.45
CA GLY A 731 32.45 -57.01 44.38
C GLY A 731 31.05 -57.04 43.75
N PRO A 732 30.07 -57.65 44.44
CA PRO A 732 28.71 -57.79 43.94
C PRO A 732 27.96 -56.44 43.86
N ALA A 733 28.27 -55.49 44.75
CA ALA A 733 27.65 -54.17 44.75
C ALA A 733 28.11 -53.33 43.55
N GLU A 734 29.40 -53.39 43.23
CA GLU A 734 30.03 -52.72 42.10
C GLU A 734 29.49 -53.22 40.77
N ARG A 735 29.29 -54.54 40.62
CA ARG A 735 28.68 -55.15 39.43
C ARG A 735 27.24 -54.70 39.19
N ILE A 736 26.44 -54.62 40.26
CA ILE A 736 25.06 -54.10 40.17
C ILE A 736 25.08 -52.62 39.78
N ALA A 737 26.00 -51.83 40.35
CA ALA A 737 26.16 -50.42 40.00
C ALA A 737 26.58 -50.23 38.53
N ILE A 738 27.53 -51.01 38.02
CA ILE A 738 27.95 -50.98 36.61
C ILE A 738 26.76 -51.29 35.69
N PHE A 739 26.00 -52.35 35.99
CA PHE A 739 24.82 -52.72 35.21
C PHE A 739 23.76 -51.60 35.22
N ALA A 740 23.48 -51.01 36.38
CA ALA A 740 22.54 -49.90 36.50
C ALA A 740 22.98 -48.66 35.68
N CYS A 741 24.26 -48.28 35.76
CA CYS A 741 24.79 -47.16 34.98
C CYS A 741 24.77 -47.45 33.47
N ARG A 742 25.08 -48.68 33.03
CA ARG A 742 25.02 -49.08 31.60
C ARG A 742 23.59 -49.07 31.06
N ILE A 743 22.62 -49.57 31.84
CA ILE A 743 21.20 -49.43 31.50
C ILE A 743 20.81 -47.96 31.35
N PHE A 744 21.23 -47.10 32.28
CA PHE A 744 20.96 -45.66 32.18
C PHE A 744 21.56 -45.05 30.91
N ILE A 745 22.77 -45.43 30.51
CA ILE A 745 23.41 -44.93 29.28
C ILE A 745 22.59 -45.36 28.04
N TYR A 746 22.16 -46.62 27.98
CA TYR A 746 21.43 -47.13 26.83
C TYR A 746 19.98 -46.62 26.77
N LEU A 747 19.25 -46.63 27.88
CA LEU A 747 17.86 -46.19 27.89
C LEU A 747 17.73 -44.66 28.05
N GLY A 748 18.57 -44.04 28.87
CA GLY A 748 18.51 -42.62 29.21
C GLY A 748 19.27 -41.70 28.26
N SER A 749 20.31 -42.18 27.58
CA SER A 749 21.08 -41.36 26.62
C SER A 749 20.88 -41.82 25.17
N MET A 750 21.13 -43.10 24.86
CA MET A 750 21.06 -43.59 23.48
C MET A 750 19.64 -43.50 22.89
N VAL A 751 18.59 -43.92 23.61
CA VAL A 751 17.21 -43.90 23.08
C VAL A 751 16.71 -42.48 22.76
N PRO A 752 16.83 -41.47 23.65
CA PRO A 752 16.46 -40.09 23.31
C PRO A 752 17.24 -39.52 22.12
N LEU A 753 18.54 -39.80 22.03
CA LEU A 753 19.37 -39.36 20.90
C LEU A 753 18.93 -40.04 19.60
N PHE A 754 18.67 -41.35 19.62
CA PHE A 754 18.18 -42.10 18.48
C PHE A 754 16.85 -41.55 17.96
N ILE A 755 15.85 -41.37 18.85
CA ILE A 755 14.56 -40.78 18.49
C ILE A 755 14.74 -39.37 17.88
N GLY A 756 15.62 -38.55 18.47
CA GLY A 756 15.93 -37.21 17.96
C GLY A 756 16.50 -37.23 16.54
N GLN A 757 17.45 -38.12 16.26
CA GLN A 757 18.04 -38.29 14.93
C GLN A 757 17.03 -38.83 13.92
N THR A 758 16.22 -39.82 14.29
CA THR A 758 15.16 -40.35 13.43
C THR A 758 14.15 -39.27 13.05
N LYS A 759 13.74 -38.42 13.99
CA LYS A 759 12.83 -37.29 13.73
C LYS A 759 13.41 -36.29 12.73
N GLN A 760 14.70 -35.93 12.86
CA GLN A 760 15.37 -35.02 11.93
C GLN A 760 15.54 -35.64 10.54
N LEU A 761 15.90 -36.92 10.47
CA LEU A 761 16.00 -37.65 9.22
C LEU A 761 14.65 -37.66 8.48
N ILE A 762 13.55 -37.98 9.16
CA ILE A 762 12.20 -37.94 8.58
C ILE A 762 11.86 -36.54 8.08
N LYS A 763 12.23 -35.49 8.83
CA LYS A 763 11.99 -34.10 8.43
C LYS A 763 12.75 -33.75 7.14
N SER A 764 14.03 -34.10 7.04
CA SER A 764 14.84 -33.84 5.84
C SER A 764 14.40 -34.63 4.61
N VAL A 765 13.96 -35.88 4.81
CA VAL A 765 13.35 -36.69 3.74
C VAL A 765 12.07 -36.04 3.23
N LYS A 766 11.18 -35.60 4.13
CA LYS A 766 9.93 -34.92 3.76
C LYS A 766 10.15 -33.58 3.07
N SER A 767 11.18 -32.82 3.46
CA SER A 767 11.48 -31.52 2.88
C SER A 767 12.37 -31.59 1.63
N GLY A 768 12.81 -32.79 1.21
CA GLY A 768 13.74 -32.96 0.08
C GLY A 768 15.10 -32.30 0.29
N ASN A 769 15.50 -32.01 1.52
CA ASN A 769 16.71 -31.24 1.82
C ASN A 769 17.91 -32.17 1.96
N PHE A 770 18.61 -32.41 0.85
CA PHE A 770 19.82 -33.23 0.77
C PHE A 770 20.96 -32.47 0.11
N ASN A 771 22.10 -32.43 0.79
CA ASN A 771 23.34 -31.89 0.26
C ASN A 771 24.18 -33.03 -0.34
N ARG A 772 24.91 -32.74 -1.42
CA ARG A 772 25.76 -33.73 -2.09
C ARG A 772 27.21 -33.51 -1.68
N ILE A 773 27.78 -34.47 -0.96
CA ILE A 773 29.23 -34.57 -0.79
C ILE A 773 29.71 -35.64 -1.78
N GLY A 774 30.17 -35.20 -2.95
CA GLY A 774 30.51 -36.09 -4.06
C GLY A 774 29.27 -36.81 -4.63
N VAL A 775 29.25 -38.14 -4.57
CA VAL A 775 28.20 -39.01 -5.16
C VAL A 775 27.09 -39.36 -4.14
N VAL A 776 27.35 -39.19 -2.83
CA VAL A 776 26.41 -39.64 -1.79
C VAL A 776 25.51 -38.47 -1.34
N PRO A 777 24.16 -38.62 -1.41
CA PRO A 777 23.24 -37.63 -0.86
C PRO A 777 23.20 -37.74 0.67
N ILE A 778 23.56 -36.65 1.36
CA ILE A 778 23.56 -36.56 2.82
C ILE A 778 22.41 -35.62 3.23
N PRO A 779 21.58 -36.01 4.23
CA PRO A 779 20.55 -35.12 4.77
C PRO A 779 21.13 -33.78 5.22
N GLY A 780 20.52 -32.66 4.81
CA GLY A 780 21.05 -31.31 5.06
C GLY A 780 21.17 -30.91 6.54
N TYR A 781 20.55 -31.64 7.47
CA TYR A 781 20.73 -31.38 8.92
C TYR A 781 22.10 -31.82 9.44
N LEU A 782 22.84 -32.67 8.71
CA LEU A 782 24.16 -33.17 9.09
C LEU A 782 25.30 -32.18 8.77
N ASP A 783 25.00 -31.08 8.09
CA ASP A 783 25.95 -29.96 7.93
C ASP A 783 26.27 -29.30 9.28
N ASP A 784 25.34 -29.36 10.24
CA ASP A 784 25.64 -29.01 11.63
C ASP A 784 26.51 -30.11 12.25
N TRP A 785 27.77 -29.78 12.53
CA TRP A 785 28.75 -30.68 13.15
C TRP A 785 28.21 -31.37 14.41
N LYS A 786 27.31 -30.70 15.15
CA LYS A 786 26.70 -31.25 16.36
C LYS A 786 25.77 -32.40 16.05
N GLN A 787 24.99 -32.31 14.97
CA GLN A 787 24.11 -33.39 14.56
C GLN A 787 24.91 -34.57 14.04
N ALA A 788 26.00 -34.31 13.31
CA ALA A 788 26.95 -35.34 12.89
C ALA A 788 27.59 -36.07 14.08
N VAL A 789 28.07 -35.34 15.10
CA VAL A 789 28.63 -35.93 16.33
C VAL A 789 27.57 -36.73 17.11
N ASN A 790 26.33 -36.21 17.23
CA ASN A 790 25.25 -36.94 17.89
C ASN A 790 24.88 -38.24 17.14
N LEU A 791 24.84 -38.21 15.80
CA LEU A 791 24.59 -39.42 15.00
C LEU A 791 25.73 -40.44 15.18
N CYS A 792 26.98 -39.98 15.12
CA CYS A 792 28.16 -40.82 15.36
C CYS A 792 28.10 -41.46 16.76
N LEU A 793 27.76 -40.68 17.79
CA LEU A 793 27.61 -41.18 19.15
C LEU A 793 26.52 -42.25 19.26
N VAL A 794 25.35 -42.06 18.62
CA VAL A 794 24.28 -43.06 18.60
C VAL A 794 24.74 -44.36 17.94
N LEU A 795 25.45 -44.29 16.81
CA LEU A 795 25.98 -45.47 16.13
C LEU A 795 27.00 -46.22 16.99
N ILE A 796 27.88 -45.50 17.68
CA ILE A 796 28.85 -46.10 18.60
C ILE A 796 28.13 -46.72 19.81
N LEU A 797 27.13 -46.06 20.39
CA LEU A 797 26.37 -46.62 21.51
C LEU A 797 25.59 -47.88 21.08
N LEU A 798 25.02 -47.91 19.87
CA LEU A 798 24.38 -49.11 19.33
C LEU A 798 25.40 -50.26 19.16
N ALA A 799 26.60 -49.95 18.64
CA ALA A 799 27.68 -50.92 18.56
C ALA A 799 28.12 -51.40 19.95
N MET A 800 28.20 -50.51 20.95
CA MET A 800 28.50 -50.87 22.33
C MET A 800 27.47 -51.82 22.94
N VAL A 801 26.16 -51.57 22.75
CA VAL A 801 25.10 -52.48 23.22
C VAL A 801 25.25 -53.86 22.59
N SER A 802 25.56 -53.92 21.29
CA SER A 802 25.75 -55.19 20.57
C SER A 802 26.96 -56.00 21.07
N GLN A 803 27.97 -55.32 21.62
CA GLN A 803 29.20 -55.93 22.12
C GLN A 803 29.23 -55.97 23.67
N GLU A 804 28.09 -55.83 24.34
CA GLU A 804 28.01 -55.70 25.79
C GLU A 804 28.47 -56.99 26.50
N PRO A 805 29.59 -56.97 27.25
CA PRO A 805 30.14 -58.18 27.88
C PRO A 805 29.19 -58.85 28.87
N ILE A 806 28.32 -58.07 29.54
CA ILE A 806 27.34 -58.59 30.50
C ILE A 806 26.40 -59.59 29.83
N PHE A 807 25.95 -59.32 28.59
CA PHE A 807 25.02 -60.22 27.89
C PHE A 807 25.66 -61.56 27.53
N TYR A 808 26.93 -61.55 27.14
CA TYR A 808 27.67 -62.77 26.81
C TYR A 808 28.03 -63.60 28.04
N CYS A 809 28.25 -62.97 29.20
CA CYS A 809 28.53 -63.67 30.46
C CYS A 809 27.27 -64.11 31.24
N LEU A 810 26.06 -63.83 30.75
CA LEU A 810 24.80 -64.23 31.40
C LEU A 810 24.65 -65.76 31.54
N ALA A 811 25.22 -66.53 30.61
CA ALA A 811 25.17 -67.99 30.61
C ALA A 811 26.01 -68.62 31.74
N ALA A 812 27.08 -67.95 32.18
CA ALA A 812 28.01 -68.44 33.21
C ALA A 812 27.67 -67.93 34.64
N LYS A 813 26.40 -67.53 34.87
CA LYS A 813 25.93 -66.87 36.10
C LYS A 813 26.21 -67.65 37.39
N GLU A 814 26.13 -68.97 37.37
CA GLU A 814 26.31 -69.83 38.56
C GLU A 814 27.77 -69.87 39.04
N GLN A 815 28.76 -69.64 38.18
CA GLN A 815 30.18 -69.74 38.54
C GLN A 815 30.84 -68.39 38.82
N LEU A 816 30.38 -67.32 38.19
CA LEU A 816 31.03 -66.00 38.26
C LEU A 816 30.24 -64.92 38.99
N GLY A 817 29.00 -65.19 39.40
CA GLY A 817 28.13 -64.23 40.10
C GLY A 817 27.31 -63.33 39.15
N LEU A 818 26.34 -62.61 39.72
CA LEU A 818 25.40 -61.75 38.98
C LEU A 818 26.13 -60.62 38.23
N PHE A 819 25.80 -60.41 36.95
CA PHE A 819 26.32 -59.32 36.10
C PHE A 819 27.86 -59.25 36.01
N SER A 820 28.55 -60.39 36.01
CA SER A 820 29.99 -60.44 35.75
C SER A 820 30.30 -59.99 34.32
N THR A 821 31.40 -59.24 34.16
CA THR A 821 31.92 -58.76 32.86
C THR A 821 33.13 -59.55 32.37
N LYS A 822 33.66 -60.48 33.18
CA LYS A 822 34.90 -61.21 32.93
C LYS A 822 34.60 -62.70 32.74
N CYS A 823 34.30 -63.13 31.53
CA CYS A 823 34.18 -64.56 31.18
C CYS A 823 35.01 -64.87 29.93
N PRO A 824 35.50 -66.12 29.76
CA PRO A 824 36.32 -66.50 28.60
C PRO A 824 35.60 -66.27 27.27
N GLU A 825 34.26 -66.39 27.26
CA GLU A 825 33.41 -66.18 26.08
C GLU A 825 33.27 -64.71 25.68
N ALA A 826 33.51 -63.75 26.59
CA ALA A 826 33.40 -62.31 26.35
C ALA A 826 34.77 -61.62 26.14
N ALA A 827 35.87 -62.36 26.10
CA ALA A 827 37.22 -61.80 26.05
C ALA A 827 37.47 -60.96 24.78
N ALA A 828 36.93 -61.37 23.64
CA ALA A 828 37.05 -60.64 22.37
C ALA A 828 36.18 -59.38 22.35
N GLN A 829 34.96 -59.48 22.86
CA GLN A 829 33.94 -58.44 22.93
C GLN A 829 34.35 -57.36 23.94
N THR A 830 35.00 -57.73 25.05
CA THR A 830 35.53 -56.78 26.04
C THR A 830 36.55 -55.83 25.42
N LYS A 831 37.43 -56.33 24.53
CA LYS A 831 38.39 -55.47 23.81
C LYS A 831 37.67 -54.52 22.85
N ALA A 832 36.75 -55.02 22.02
CA ALA A 832 35.97 -54.19 21.10
C ALA A 832 35.13 -53.14 21.85
N TYR A 833 34.48 -53.53 22.94
CA TYR A 833 33.69 -52.65 23.81
C TYR A 833 34.54 -51.55 24.43
N SER A 834 35.74 -51.88 24.92
CA SER A 834 36.66 -50.89 25.49
C SER A 834 37.12 -49.85 24.47
N ALA A 835 37.42 -50.26 23.24
CA ALA A 835 37.76 -49.36 22.13
C ALA A 835 36.57 -48.45 21.76
N LEU A 836 35.37 -49.00 21.61
CA LEU A 836 34.15 -48.22 21.34
C LEU A 836 33.83 -47.23 22.48
N SER A 837 34.05 -47.65 23.73
CA SER A 837 33.86 -46.80 24.92
C SER A 837 34.81 -45.61 24.92
N MET A 838 36.06 -45.78 24.48
CA MET A 838 37.02 -44.70 24.34
C MET A 838 36.54 -43.64 23.34
N PHE A 839 36.07 -44.05 22.17
CA PHE A 839 35.53 -43.12 21.18
C PHE A 839 34.25 -42.43 21.67
N ALA A 840 33.34 -43.17 22.30
CA ALA A 840 32.12 -42.60 22.89
C ALA A 840 32.45 -41.55 23.96
N MET A 841 33.46 -41.80 24.81
CA MET A 841 33.93 -40.83 25.81
C MET A 841 34.36 -39.51 25.15
N GLY A 842 35.17 -39.60 24.09
CA GLY A 842 35.61 -38.42 23.33
C GLY A 842 34.44 -37.62 22.74
N LEU A 843 33.45 -38.30 22.15
CA LEU A 843 32.27 -37.64 21.57
C LEU A 843 31.38 -36.99 22.64
N TYR A 844 31.22 -37.59 23.82
CA TYR A 844 30.49 -36.95 24.92
C TYR A 844 31.18 -35.66 25.38
N TRP A 845 32.51 -35.65 25.52
CA TRP A 845 33.26 -34.44 25.85
C TRP A 845 33.12 -33.36 24.77
N MET A 846 33.17 -33.74 23.49
CA MET A 846 32.91 -32.80 22.39
C MET A 846 31.51 -32.19 22.47
N LEU A 847 30.47 -32.98 22.77
CA LEU A 847 29.10 -32.47 22.90
C LEU A 847 28.90 -31.56 24.12
N VAL A 848 29.66 -31.77 25.19
CA VAL A 848 29.63 -30.93 26.40
C VAL A 848 30.31 -29.57 26.18
N SER A 849 31.20 -29.45 25.19
CA SER A 849 31.82 -28.15 24.83
C SER A 849 30.79 -27.05 24.50
N ASP A 850 29.57 -27.42 24.11
CA ASP A 850 28.47 -26.47 23.90
C ASP A 850 28.03 -25.72 25.16
N LEU A 851 28.36 -26.20 26.37
CA LEU A 851 28.12 -25.44 27.60
C LEU A 851 28.86 -24.10 27.63
N THR A 852 29.88 -23.93 26.79
CA THR A 852 30.59 -22.65 26.63
C THR A 852 29.68 -21.52 26.15
N ILE A 853 28.54 -21.82 25.51
CA ILE A 853 27.53 -20.83 25.10
C ILE A 853 26.95 -20.06 26.31
N LEU A 854 26.99 -20.64 27.52
CA LEU A 854 26.57 -19.94 28.75
C LEU A 854 27.43 -18.71 29.06
N SER A 855 28.64 -18.63 28.51
CA SER A 855 29.53 -17.49 28.66
C SER A 855 30.00 -17.04 27.28
N THR A 856 29.56 -15.85 26.87
CA THR A 856 29.98 -15.24 25.60
C THR A 856 31.50 -15.17 25.45
N ARG A 857 32.24 -14.92 26.55
CA ARG A 857 33.70 -14.92 26.56
C ARG A 857 34.31 -16.27 26.24
N VAL A 858 33.79 -17.35 26.85
CA VAL A 858 34.30 -18.71 26.62
C VAL A 858 33.88 -19.19 25.23
N SER A 859 32.66 -18.91 24.81
CA SER A 859 32.19 -19.21 23.45
C SER A 859 33.03 -18.51 22.37
N ALA A 860 33.42 -17.25 22.60
CA ALA A 860 34.30 -16.53 21.67
C ALA A 860 35.68 -17.19 21.60
N PHE A 861 36.24 -17.62 22.72
CA PHE A 861 37.50 -18.38 22.75
C PHE A 861 37.39 -19.70 21.96
N VAL A 862 36.32 -20.48 22.15
CA VAL A 862 36.10 -21.72 21.39
C VAL A 862 35.97 -21.45 19.90
N LEU A 863 35.31 -20.35 19.50
CA LEU A 863 35.21 -19.95 18.09
C LEU A 863 36.59 -19.65 17.50
N VAL A 864 37.46 -18.95 18.24
CA VAL A 864 38.85 -18.69 17.83
C VAL A 864 39.61 -20.00 17.68
N CYS A 865 39.53 -20.92 18.65
CA CYS A 865 40.14 -22.24 18.55
C CYS A 865 39.65 -23.01 17.32
N ALA A 866 38.34 -22.97 17.04
CA ALA A 866 37.75 -23.64 15.88
C ALA A 866 38.26 -23.07 14.55
N ARG A 867 38.54 -21.76 14.48
CA ARG A 867 39.14 -21.12 13.29
C ARG A 867 40.63 -21.43 13.13
N VAL A 868 41.35 -21.67 14.22
CA VAL A 868 42.77 -22.03 14.20
C VAL A 868 42.99 -23.50 13.82
N LEU A 869 42.04 -24.39 14.10
CA LEU A 869 42.16 -25.83 13.82
C LEU A 869 42.44 -26.19 12.35
N PRO A 870 41.78 -25.59 11.33
CA PRO A 870 42.12 -25.83 9.93
C PRO A 870 43.55 -25.44 9.57
N GLU A 871 44.02 -24.29 10.06
CA GLU A 871 45.39 -23.82 9.84
C GLU A 871 46.43 -24.74 10.52
N LEU A 872 46.13 -25.18 11.74
CA LEU A 872 46.93 -26.20 12.41
C LEU A 872 46.93 -27.51 11.61
N GLY A 873 45.80 -27.90 11.02
CA GLY A 873 45.69 -29.05 10.13
C GLY A 873 46.61 -28.95 8.92
N LEU A 874 46.61 -27.80 8.23
CA LEU A 874 47.53 -27.53 7.11
C LEU A 874 49.00 -27.59 7.56
N PHE A 875 49.32 -27.02 8.72
CA PHE A 875 50.65 -27.10 9.30
C PHE A 875 51.06 -28.55 9.62
N LEU A 876 50.16 -29.35 10.20
CA LEU A 876 50.42 -30.76 10.52
C LEU A 876 50.65 -31.59 9.25
N VAL A 877 49.98 -31.26 8.13
CA VAL A 877 50.26 -31.91 6.83
C VAL A 877 51.66 -31.59 6.35
N ALA A 878 52.09 -30.32 6.43
CA ALA A 878 53.45 -29.93 6.08
C ALA A 878 54.50 -30.57 7.01
N LEU A 879 54.22 -30.63 8.31
CA LEU A 879 55.07 -31.28 9.30
C LEU A 879 55.16 -32.79 9.05
N ALA A 880 54.04 -33.46 8.77
CA ALA A 880 54.03 -34.88 8.42
C ALA A 880 54.82 -35.15 7.14
N PHE A 881 54.71 -34.28 6.13
CA PHE A 881 55.53 -34.37 4.92
C PHE A 881 57.03 -34.28 5.24
N LEU A 882 57.44 -33.32 6.06
CA LEU A 882 58.84 -33.17 6.49
C LEU A 882 59.31 -34.39 7.29
N ILE A 883 58.51 -34.86 8.24
CA ILE A 883 58.83 -36.02 9.08
C ILE A 883 58.98 -37.27 8.22
N VAL A 884 58.08 -37.52 7.26
CA VAL A 884 58.21 -38.66 6.34
C VAL A 884 59.44 -38.50 5.45
N ASN A 885 59.71 -37.30 4.94
CA ASN A 885 60.89 -37.01 4.11
C ASN A 885 62.20 -37.30 4.88
N PHE A 886 62.34 -36.76 6.08
CA PHE A 886 63.52 -37.00 6.93
C PHE A 886 63.60 -38.44 7.43
N ALA A 887 62.47 -39.05 7.83
CA ALA A 887 62.42 -40.45 8.27
C ALA A 887 62.88 -41.41 7.15
N SER A 888 62.44 -41.17 5.92
CA SER A 888 62.85 -41.97 4.76
C SER A 888 64.32 -41.74 4.39
N SER A 889 64.81 -40.50 4.52
CA SER A 889 66.21 -40.14 4.26
C SER A 889 67.17 -40.73 5.30
N ILE A 890 66.82 -40.69 6.59
CA ILE A 890 67.64 -41.26 7.68
C ILE A 890 67.61 -42.78 7.63
N CYS A 891 66.48 -43.40 7.29
CA CYS A 891 66.40 -44.85 7.11
C CYS A 891 67.25 -45.36 5.92
N ALA A 892 67.58 -44.48 4.97
CA ALA A 892 68.46 -44.80 3.85
C ALA A 892 69.96 -44.69 4.23
N LEU A 893 70.29 -44.02 5.33
CA LEU A 893 71.63 -44.07 5.93
C LEU A 893 71.73 -45.39 6.72
N ASP A 894 72.70 -46.23 6.37
CA ASP A 894 72.94 -47.54 7.02
C ASP A 894 73.50 -47.33 8.44
N LEU A 895 72.62 -46.93 9.36
CA LEU A 895 72.92 -46.62 10.76
C LEU A 895 72.51 -47.81 11.64
N ASP A 896 73.41 -48.28 12.50
CA ASP A 896 73.17 -49.38 13.47
C ASP A 896 72.18 -49.04 14.61
N ASN A 897 71.48 -47.90 14.53
CA ASN A 897 70.58 -47.44 15.58
C ASN A 897 69.16 -48.01 15.43
N GLN A 898 68.67 -48.71 16.46
CA GLN A 898 67.35 -49.38 16.46
C GLN A 898 66.16 -48.42 16.30
N ASP A 899 66.34 -47.14 16.65
CA ASP A 899 65.26 -46.14 16.60
C ASP A 899 64.97 -45.63 15.18
N PHE A 900 65.89 -45.86 14.23
CA PHE A 900 65.76 -45.44 12.83
C PHE A 900 65.69 -46.61 11.83
N ARG A 901 65.45 -47.83 12.33
CA ARG A 901 65.50 -49.07 11.54
C ARG A 901 64.46 -49.18 10.42
N ASN A 902 63.31 -48.52 10.57
CA ASN A 902 62.24 -48.53 9.57
C ASN A 902 61.43 -47.24 9.60
N ILE A 903 60.91 -46.82 8.44
CA ILE A 903 60.23 -45.53 8.24
C ILE A 903 59.16 -45.23 9.31
N PRO A 904 58.25 -46.14 9.69
CA PRO A 904 57.24 -45.83 10.71
C PRO A 904 57.83 -45.53 12.08
N ARG A 905 58.90 -46.23 12.49
CA ARG A 905 59.57 -46.00 13.77
C ARG A 905 60.44 -44.75 13.71
N SER A 906 61.16 -44.55 12.62
CA SER A 906 61.91 -43.31 12.36
C SER A 906 61.02 -42.07 12.38
N ALA A 907 59.84 -42.15 11.75
CA ALA A 907 58.86 -41.06 11.74
C ALA A 907 58.29 -40.79 13.15
N LEU A 908 58.07 -41.84 13.95
CA LEU A 908 57.56 -41.71 15.32
C LEU A 908 58.64 -41.21 16.29
N THR A 909 59.92 -41.46 16.02
CA THR A 909 61.06 -40.91 16.77
C THR A 909 61.31 -39.43 16.43
N LEU A 910 61.00 -39.00 15.19
CA LEU A 910 61.12 -37.61 14.73
C LEU A 910 59.91 -36.73 15.10
N TRP A 911 58.77 -37.36 15.40
CA TRP A 911 57.54 -36.74 15.87
C TRP A 911 57.60 -36.49 17.38
#